data_AF-A0A135TS55-F1
#
_entry.id   AF-A0A135TS55-F1
#
_cell.length_a   1.000
_cell.length_b   1.000
_cell.length_c   1.000
_cell.angle_alpha   90.00
_cell.angle_beta   90.00
_cell.angle_gamma   90.00
#
_symmetry.space_group_name_H-M   'P 1'
#
loop_
_entity.id
_entity.type
_entity.pdbx_description
1 polymer ?
#
loop_
_entity_poly.entity_id
_entity_poly.type
_entity_poly.pdbx_seq_one_letter_code
_entity_poly.pdbx_strand_id
1 'polypeptide(L)'
;MRLESDPSSRTERPSLSEVIASKRFRWLVGTVIGALLVVFVLDNSVQVSRFRRPTSSSSQAALSQVEGAKSHTDVDWSRFAYVQYATNTPYLCNSVMVFERLQHLQSKADRILLYPSQMLDPLATTGNTKDASLLIHARDSYGVKLIPITVQHRKGSDPTWAESFTKLLAFNQTQYNRVLSIDSDSTLLQNIDELFLSPPATVAVPRAYWLYPEKKIVASHIMLVQPSVAEFARIVEKVDHAGKEEYDMEIINDLYKDSAMILPHRPYALLTRSFGGDHQDYYLGNSNELWDAVTVYNEAKYLHFSDWPMHKPWLKSSDSLIKERQPDCVVKDGNEDCTARELWFSFYTDFRARRSGTETTTTSTFSYTESTYSYIATETVRPTWTVERFEVTTARPKQRREAMKSHLEVRAVTSVCPSAVQRSACSCLYTCPGPIIKDSRRTIKSVETEISWVVTTSFITYTNIEYYPIITTEVSLLTSTVTQAEIATHTRKIKCTPSVSDASFYLLATVAPVPTPVPVYNGRYVLANPQFELFTENGVLFEPQYTPDKGTATIFILDSKGRIVTQTSYGDHFFASDDYNDFELMHILPRGWIQARRGHNGEDAGFDYVYCTMQPPSGRYVGGFKELACTQGYFNATVLQYCPLYNEYFRTGTVLGAEYSATNPDCLLVTYLVVPVC
;
A
#
# COMPACT_ATOMS: atom_id res chain seq x y z
N MET A 1 -62.27 -1.79 101.43
CA MET A 1 -62.27 -0.54 102.24
C MET A 1 -61.99 0.63 101.30
N ARG A 2 -62.76 1.71 101.47
CA ARG A 2 -62.69 3.11 100.97
C ARG A 2 -61.43 3.57 100.18
N LEU A 3 -61.64 4.21 99.00
CA LEU A 3 -61.48 5.67 98.66
C LEU A 3 -59.99 6.10 98.58
N GLU A 4 -59.47 6.82 97.58
CA GLU A 4 -59.79 8.18 97.10
C GLU A 4 -58.87 8.49 95.86
N SER A 5 -59.42 8.97 94.74
CA SER A 5 -59.20 10.30 94.09
C SER A 5 -57.85 10.62 93.39
N ASP A 6 -57.96 10.90 92.08
CA ASP A 6 -57.08 11.58 91.08
C ASP A 6 -56.56 12.99 91.56
N PRO A 7 -55.61 13.75 90.93
CA PRO A 7 -55.53 14.01 89.47
C PRO A 7 -54.16 14.30 88.77
N SER A 8 -54.14 13.97 87.46
CA SER A 8 -53.62 14.76 86.31
C SER A 8 -52.20 15.37 86.30
N SER A 9 -51.36 14.93 85.35
CA SER A 9 -50.50 15.83 84.56
C SER A 9 -50.33 15.33 83.11
N ARG A 10 -50.85 16.09 82.13
CA ARG A 10 -50.66 15.87 80.68
C ARG A 10 -49.22 16.23 80.28
N THR A 11 -48.47 15.26 79.76
CA THR A 11 -47.22 15.50 79.00
C THR A 11 -47.53 15.76 77.53
N GLU A 12 -47.19 16.95 77.05
CA GLU A 12 -47.26 17.38 75.64
C GLU A 12 -46.36 16.50 74.73
N ARG A 13 -46.82 16.25 73.50
CA ARG A 13 -46.06 15.55 72.46
C ARG A 13 -45.05 16.52 71.83
N PRO A 14 -43.80 16.10 71.57
CA PRO A 14 -42.79 16.96 70.96
C PRO A 14 -43.18 17.35 69.52
N SER A 15 -42.83 18.57 69.13
CA SER A 15 -43.12 19.13 67.81
C SER A 15 -42.22 18.53 66.73
N LEU A 16 -42.67 18.58 65.46
CA LEU A 16 -41.96 17.98 64.32
C LEU A 16 -40.52 18.53 64.16
N SER A 17 -40.33 19.81 64.47
CA SER A 17 -39.01 20.47 64.42
C SER A 17 -38.05 19.94 65.49
N GLU A 18 -38.54 19.60 66.68
CA GLU A 18 -37.74 19.01 67.76
C GLU A 18 -37.34 17.56 67.44
N VAL A 19 -38.22 16.81 66.76
CA VAL A 19 -37.93 15.45 66.30
C VAL A 19 -36.81 15.46 65.24
N ILE A 20 -36.89 16.38 64.26
CA ILE A 20 -35.90 16.53 63.18
C ILE A 20 -34.55 17.04 63.72
N ALA A 21 -34.56 17.95 64.70
CA ALA A 21 -33.34 18.45 65.34
C ALA A 21 -32.66 17.42 66.27
N SER A 22 -33.39 16.38 66.67
CA SER A 22 -32.91 15.38 67.62
C SER A 22 -31.68 14.64 67.07
N LYS A 23 -30.68 14.44 67.94
CA LYS A 23 -29.46 13.69 67.60
C LYS A 23 -29.80 12.26 67.14
N ARG A 24 -30.88 11.67 67.66
CA ARG A 24 -31.33 10.31 67.32
C ARG A 24 -31.89 10.23 65.90
N PHE A 25 -32.64 11.24 65.45
CA PHE A 25 -33.15 11.29 64.08
C PHE A 25 -32.02 11.49 63.05
N ARG A 26 -31.06 12.37 63.35
CA ARG A 26 -29.87 12.56 62.48
C ARG A 26 -29.00 11.32 62.38
N TRP A 27 -28.82 10.58 63.48
CA TRP A 27 -28.14 9.28 63.45
C TRP A 27 -28.89 8.27 62.59
N LEU A 28 -30.22 8.16 62.72
CA LEU A 28 -31.04 7.26 61.90
C LEU A 28 -30.94 7.60 60.40
N VAL A 29 -31.11 8.87 60.04
CA VAL A 29 -31.02 9.30 58.63
C VAL A 29 -29.61 9.07 58.06
N GLY A 30 -28.56 9.39 58.83
CA GLY A 30 -27.18 9.12 58.43
C GLY A 30 -26.89 7.63 58.24
N THR A 31 -27.47 6.77 59.08
CA THR A 31 -27.31 5.31 58.97
C THR A 31 -28.03 4.77 57.73
N VAL A 32 -29.22 5.28 57.41
CA VAL A 32 -29.98 4.88 56.22
C VAL A 32 -29.28 5.33 54.93
N ILE A 33 -28.79 6.57 54.87
CA ILE A 33 -28.04 7.07 53.71
C ILE A 33 -26.72 6.31 53.54
N GLY A 34 -26.01 6.03 54.64
CA GLY A 34 -24.80 5.20 54.62
C GLY A 34 -25.06 3.79 54.12
N ALA A 35 -26.14 3.15 54.56
CA ALA A 35 -26.54 1.82 54.10
C ALA A 35 -26.87 1.80 52.60
N LEU A 36 -27.58 2.83 52.10
CA LEU A 36 -27.90 2.95 50.68
C LEU A 36 -26.63 3.16 49.81
N LEU A 37 -25.67 3.95 50.28
CA LEU A 37 -24.37 4.11 49.61
C LEU A 37 -23.57 2.81 49.59
N VAL A 38 -23.58 2.04 50.69
CA VAL A 38 -22.92 0.73 50.73
C VAL A 38 -23.57 -0.25 49.76
N VAL A 39 -24.91 -0.28 49.65
CA VAL A 39 -25.61 -1.11 48.66
C VAL A 39 -25.25 -0.68 47.23
N PHE A 40 -25.20 0.63 46.94
CA PHE A 40 -24.83 1.13 45.62
C PHE A 40 -23.38 0.80 45.23
N VAL A 41 -22.45 0.83 46.19
CA VAL A 41 -21.05 0.44 45.98
C VAL A 41 -20.93 -1.08 45.82
N LEU A 42 -21.65 -1.87 46.61
CA LEU A 42 -21.66 -3.32 46.50
C LEU A 42 -22.26 -3.79 45.16
N ASP A 43 -23.37 -3.22 44.71
CA ASP A 43 -24.03 -3.57 43.44
C ASP A 43 -23.14 -3.25 42.22
N ASN A 44 -22.47 -2.09 42.23
CA ASN A 44 -21.48 -1.75 41.19
C ASN A 44 -20.20 -2.61 41.28
N SER A 45 -19.75 -2.99 42.48
CA SER A 45 -18.58 -3.86 42.64
C SER A 45 -18.83 -5.30 42.18
N VAL A 46 -20.07 -5.80 42.26
CA VAL A 46 -20.50 -7.12 41.76
C VAL A 46 -20.62 -7.13 40.23
N GLN A 47 -20.98 -6.01 39.60
CA GLN A 47 -20.97 -5.87 38.14
C GLN A 47 -19.54 -5.81 37.58
N VAL A 48 -18.61 -5.15 38.27
CA VAL A 48 -17.21 -5.02 37.83
C VAL A 48 -16.38 -6.30 38.06
N SER A 49 -16.74 -7.14 39.02
CA SER A 49 -16.03 -8.40 39.33
C SER A 49 -16.53 -9.62 38.51
N ARG A 50 -17.67 -9.53 37.81
CA ARG A 50 -18.13 -10.56 36.86
C ARG A 50 -17.39 -10.57 35.51
N PHE A 51 -16.53 -9.59 35.23
CA PHE A 51 -15.76 -9.50 33.98
C PHE A 51 -14.32 -10.05 34.05
N ARG A 52 -13.89 -10.64 35.19
CA ARG A 52 -12.52 -11.15 35.32
C ARG A 52 -12.46 -12.57 35.90
N ARG A 53 -12.34 -13.51 34.96
CA ARG A 53 -11.61 -14.79 34.96
C ARG A 53 -12.40 -16.11 34.94
N PRO A 54 -11.85 -17.13 34.22
CA PRO A 54 -12.54 -18.33 33.78
C PRO A 54 -12.17 -19.58 34.61
N THR A 55 -13.01 -20.61 34.58
CA THR A 55 -12.68 -22.07 34.74
C THR A 55 -14.01 -22.84 34.74
N SER A 56 -14.36 -23.52 33.65
CA SER A 56 -14.07 -24.92 33.33
C SER A 56 -15.01 -25.95 33.96
N SER A 57 -15.68 -26.68 33.05
CA SER A 57 -16.23 -28.04 33.16
C SER A 57 -17.70 -28.23 33.58
N SER A 58 -18.37 -29.03 32.74
CA SER A 58 -19.67 -29.70 32.91
C SER A 58 -20.97 -28.95 32.58
N SER A 59 -21.13 -28.61 31.30
CA SER A 59 -22.42 -28.80 30.61
C SER A 59 -22.20 -29.04 29.11
N GLN A 60 -21.52 -30.15 28.79
CA GLN A 60 -21.65 -30.82 27.50
C GLN A 60 -23.10 -31.30 27.37
N ALA A 61 -23.97 -30.48 26.79
CA ALA A 61 -25.25 -30.93 26.21
C ALA A 61 -26.05 -29.82 25.49
N ALA A 62 -25.74 -28.52 25.66
CA ALA A 62 -26.66 -27.47 25.21
C ALA A 62 -25.99 -26.27 24.52
N LEU A 63 -24.99 -26.52 23.66
CA LEU A 63 -24.45 -25.48 22.78
C LEU A 63 -24.06 -26.08 21.42
N SER A 64 -25.06 -26.48 20.65
CA SER A 64 -24.90 -26.84 19.23
C SER A 64 -25.62 -25.87 18.28
N GLN A 65 -26.09 -24.72 18.74
CA GLN A 65 -26.67 -23.68 17.87
C GLN A 65 -26.43 -22.26 18.43
N VAL A 66 -25.18 -21.82 18.37
CA VAL A 66 -24.86 -20.42 18.11
C VAL A 66 -23.67 -20.46 17.16
N GLU A 67 -23.96 -20.37 15.86
CA GLU A 67 -22.91 -20.19 14.86
C GLU A 67 -22.14 -18.92 15.21
N GLY A 68 -20.87 -19.12 15.59
CA GLY A 68 -19.94 -18.04 15.87
C GLY A 68 -19.77 -17.16 14.64
N ALA A 69 -19.56 -15.87 14.90
CA ALA A 69 -19.05 -14.93 13.92
C ALA A 69 -17.86 -15.56 13.19
N LYS A 70 -18.08 -15.92 11.92
CA LYS A 70 -17.05 -16.44 11.04
C LYS A 70 -15.92 -15.42 10.98
N SER A 71 -14.70 -15.92 11.13
CA SER A 71 -13.47 -15.25 10.72
C SER A 71 -13.68 -14.50 9.39
N HIS A 72 -13.13 -13.29 9.26
CA HIS A 72 -13.14 -12.45 8.05
C HIS A 72 -12.55 -13.14 6.78
N THR A 73 -12.16 -14.41 6.87
CA THR A 73 -11.60 -15.25 5.81
C THR A 73 -12.65 -16.08 5.05
N ASP A 74 -13.93 -16.09 5.45
CA ASP A 74 -14.98 -16.91 4.81
C ASP A 74 -16.17 -16.07 4.30
N VAL A 75 -15.88 -14.92 3.67
CA VAL A 75 -16.88 -14.14 2.94
C VAL A 75 -16.87 -14.58 1.48
N ASP A 76 -17.98 -15.14 1.02
CA ASP A 76 -18.20 -15.43 -0.39
C ASP A 76 -18.51 -14.13 -1.16
N TRP A 77 -17.46 -13.50 -1.70
CA TRP A 77 -17.54 -12.24 -2.44
C TRP A 77 -18.29 -12.35 -3.77
N SER A 78 -18.48 -13.56 -4.32
CA SER A 78 -19.23 -13.77 -5.55
C SER A 78 -20.72 -13.44 -5.41
N ARG A 79 -21.20 -13.33 -4.17
CA ARG A 79 -22.59 -12.95 -3.85
C ARG A 79 -22.82 -11.44 -3.84
N PHE A 80 -21.77 -10.65 -4.05
CA PHE A 80 -21.80 -9.19 -4.01
C PHE A 80 -21.34 -8.60 -5.33
N ALA A 81 -21.91 -7.45 -5.72
CA ALA A 81 -21.43 -6.75 -6.90
C ALA A 81 -21.51 -5.22 -6.78
N TYR A 82 -20.53 -4.53 -7.36
CA TYR A 82 -20.63 -3.13 -7.74
C TYR A 82 -21.41 -3.01 -9.05
N VAL A 83 -22.36 -2.07 -9.09
CA VAL A 83 -23.24 -1.85 -10.25
C VAL A 83 -22.99 -0.46 -10.79
N GLN A 84 -22.61 -0.41 -12.07
CA GLN A 84 -22.71 0.81 -12.86
C GLN A 84 -23.82 0.65 -13.89
N TYR A 85 -24.41 1.78 -14.28
CA TYR A 85 -25.30 1.85 -15.43
C TYR A 85 -24.79 2.93 -16.38
N ALA A 86 -25.02 2.73 -17.68
CA ALA A 86 -24.73 3.70 -18.70
C ALA A 86 -25.95 3.87 -19.61
N THR A 87 -26.22 5.10 -20.02
CA THR A 87 -27.29 5.40 -20.98
C THR A 87 -26.75 6.01 -22.28
N ASN A 88 -25.52 6.51 -22.25
CA ASN A 88 -24.81 7.09 -23.40
C ASN A 88 -23.29 6.96 -23.25
N THR A 89 -22.54 7.30 -24.31
CA THR A 89 -21.07 7.20 -24.36
C THR A 89 -20.35 7.97 -23.24
N PRO A 90 -20.71 9.24 -22.91
CA PRO A 90 -20.08 9.94 -21.79
C PRO A 90 -20.18 9.19 -20.45
N TYR A 91 -21.37 8.71 -20.09
CA TYR A 91 -21.58 7.98 -18.84
C TYR A 91 -20.97 6.58 -18.89
N LEU A 92 -20.98 5.91 -20.05
CA LEU A 92 -20.24 4.65 -20.23
C LEU A 92 -18.75 4.84 -19.90
N CYS A 93 -18.12 5.89 -20.43
CA CYS A 93 -16.73 6.19 -20.15
C CYS A 93 -16.49 6.49 -18.66
N ASN A 94 -17.42 7.18 -17.99
CA ASN A 94 -17.36 7.39 -16.53
C ASN A 94 -17.43 6.05 -15.77
N SER A 95 -18.39 5.18 -16.12
CA SER A 95 -18.56 3.87 -15.51
C SER A 95 -17.30 3.00 -15.65
N VAL A 96 -16.64 3.05 -16.81
CA VAL A 96 -15.34 2.38 -17.01
C VAL A 96 -14.25 2.95 -16.08
N MET A 97 -14.22 4.27 -15.86
CA MET A 97 -13.30 4.88 -14.89
C MET A 97 -13.59 4.43 -13.46
N VAL A 98 -14.86 4.23 -13.09
CA VAL A 98 -15.22 3.67 -11.78
C VAL A 98 -14.68 2.24 -11.63
N PHE A 99 -14.79 1.40 -12.67
CA PHE A 99 -14.22 0.05 -12.64
C PHE A 99 -12.69 0.02 -12.59
N GLU A 100 -12.02 0.96 -13.28
CA GLU A 100 -10.58 1.16 -13.15
C GLU A 100 -10.21 1.48 -11.70
N ARG A 101 -10.93 2.40 -11.04
CA ARG A 101 -10.70 2.71 -9.63
C ARG A 101 -10.94 1.51 -8.72
N LEU A 102 -12.00 0.73 -8.95
CA LEU A 102 -12.27 -0.50 -8.20
C LEU A 102 -11.16 -1.54 -8.38
N GLN A 103 -10.58 -1.65 -9.57
CA GLN A 103 -9.40 -2.50 -9.84
C GLN A 103 -8.17 -2.01 -9.07
N HIS A 104 -7.87 -0.71 -9.15
CA HIS A 104 -6.75 -0.10 -8.43
C HIS A 104 -6.87 -0.28 -6.91
N LEU A 105 -8.09 -0.17 -6.38
CA LEU A 105 -8.41 -0.34 -4.96
C LEU A 105 -8.60 -1.80 -4.53
N GLN A 106 -8.31 -2.75 -5.42
CA GLN A 106 -8.37 -4.20 -5.17
C GLN A 106 -9.73 -4.65 -4.60
N SER A 107 -10.83 -4.12 -5.16
CA SER A 107 -12.19 -4.52 -4.77
C SER A 107 -12.40 -6.02 -4.96
N LYS A 108 -13.06 -6.67 -3.99
CA LYS A 108 -13.27 -8.12 -4.01
C LYS A 108 -14.60 -8.55 -4.64
N ALA A 109 -15.63 -7.72 -4.50
CA ALA A 109 -16.95 -8.00 -5.06
C ALA A 109 -16.90 -7.99 -6.60
N ASP A 110 -17.87 -8.68 -7.22
CA ASP A 110 -18.02 -8.66 -8.67
C ASP A 110 -18.30 -7.25 -9.19
N ARG A 111 -18.12 -7.05 -10.49
CA ARG A 111 -18.40 -5.78 -11.17
C ARG A 111 -19.38 -6.05 -12.29
N ILE A 112 -20.49 -5.33 -12.31
CA ILE A 112 -21.48 -5.44 -13.39
C ILE A 112 -21.78 -4.08 -14.00
N LEU A 113 -21.97 -4.07 -15.31
CA LEU A 113 -22.32 -2.88 -16.08
C LEU A 113 -23.63 -3.10 -16.83
N LEU A 114 -24.65 -2.34 -16.45
CA LEU A 114 -25.91 -2.24 -17.16
C LEU A 114 -25.72 -1.27 -18.33
N TYR A 115 -25.86 -1.75 -19.57
CA TYR A 115 -25.60 -0.93 -20.76
C TYR A 115 -26.67 -1.10 -21.85
N PRO A 116 -26.90 -0.11 -22.72
CA PRO A 116 -27.90 -0.20 -23.77
C PRO A 116 -27.57 -1.34 -24.74
N SER A 117 -28.50 -2.27 -24.93
CA SER A 117 -28.29 -3.52 -25.69
C SER A 117 -27.79 -3.29 -27.13
N GLN A 118 -28.11 -2.14 -27.72
CA GLN A 118 -27.68 -1.76 -29.07
C GLN A 118 -26.18 -1.39 -29.18
N MET A 119 -25.46 -1.16 -28.07
CA MET A 119 -24.06 -0.75 -28.12
C MET A 119 -23.10 -1.91 -28.43
N LEU A 120 -23.43 -3.13 -27.97
CA LEU A 120 -22.60 -4.32 -28.12
C LEU A 120 -23.41 -5.59 -27.82
N ASP A 121 -23.24 -6.64 -28.61
CA ASP A 121 -23.67 -7.99 -28.21
C ASP A 121 -22.76 -8.49 -27.07
N PRO A 122 -23.29 -8.94 -25.91
CA PRO A 122 -22.47 -9.39 -24.78
C PRO A 122 -21.41 -10.45 -25.13
N LEU A 123 -21.67 -11.27 -26.16
CA LEU A 123 -20.78 -12.34 -26.62
C LEU A 123 -19.76 -11.88 -27.67
N ALA A 124 -19.86 -10.65 -28.15
CA ALA A 124 -18.94 -10.11 -29.13
C ALA A 124 -17.53 -9.93 -28.54
N THR A 125 -16.53 -10.50 -29.22
CA THR A 125 -15.12 -10.37 -28.86
C THR A 125 -14.45 -9.16 -29.51
N THR A 126 -15.06 -8.58 -30.54
CA THR A 126 -14.57 -7.40 -31.26
C THR A 126 -15.69 -6.39 -31.48
N GLY A 127 -15.32 -5.13 -31.68
CA GLY A 127 -16.26 -4.04 -31.91
C GLY A 127 -15.60 -2.89 -32.64
N ASN A 128 -16.37 -2.20 -33.50
CA ASN A 128 -15.88 -1.10 -34.34
C ASN A 128 -16.35 0.29 -33.85
N THR A 129 -17.17 0.36 -32.80
CA THR A 129 -17.63 1.62 -32.21
C THR A 129 -16.83 1.94 -30.95
N LYS A 130 -16.81 3.21 -30.55
CA LYS A 130 -16.20 3.64 -29.29
C LYS A 130 -16.85 2.95 -28.09
N ASP A 131 -18.17 2.82 -28.10
CA ASP A 131 -18.92 2.16 -27.03
C ASP A 131 -18.55 0.68 -26.92
N ALA A 132 -18.49 -0.03 -28.06
CA ALA A 132 -18.07 -1.42 -28.10
C ALA A 132 -16.65 -1.60 -27.55
N SER A 133 -15.70 -0.76 -27.97
CA SER A 133 -14.33 -0.80 -27.46
C SER A 133 -14.26 -0.56 -25.95
N LEU A 134 -15.05 0.37 -25.41
CA LEU A 134 -15.11 0.62 -23.96
C LEU A 134 -15.71 -0.56 -23.19
N LEU A 135 -16.78 -1.16 -23.71
CA LEU A 135 -17.45 -2.32 -23.09
C LEU A 135 -16.54 -3.56 -23.09
N ILE A 136 -15.90 -3.85 -24.23
CA ILE A 136 -14.91 -4.93 -24.36
C ILE A 136 -13.74 -4.68 -23.40
N HIS A 137 -13.22 -3.45 -23.33
CA HIS A 137 -12.15 -3.10 -22.41
C HIS A 137 -12.55 -3.30 -20.95
N ALA A 138 -13.76 -2.89 -20.55
CA ALA A 138 -14.28 -3.10 -19.20
C ALA A 138 -14.35 -4.60 -18.84
N ARG A 139 -14.87 -5.42 -19.75
CA ARG A 139 -14.95 -6.88 -19.59
C ARG A 139 -13.56 -7.49 -19.46
N ASP A 140 -12.68 -7.23 -20.41
CA ASP A 140 -11.43 -7.97 -20.58
C ASP A 140 -10.31 -7.47 -19.64
N SER A 141 -10.33 -6.18 -19.26
CA SER A 141 -9.29 -5.60 -18.38
C SER A 141 -9.71 -5.49 -16.93
N TYR A 142 -11.01 -5.37 -16.64
CA TYR A 142 -11.52 -5.19 -15.27
C TYR A 142 -12.47 -6.30 -14.83
N GLY A 143 -12.65 -7.36 -15.62
CA GLY A 143 -13.51 -8.50 -15.25
C GLY A 143 -15.00 -8.12 -15.13
N VAL A 144 -15.44 -7.06 -15.80
CA VAL A 144 -16.81 -6.55 -15.68
C VAL A 144 -17.78 -7.47 -16.43
N LYS A 145 -18.83 -7.92 -15.76
CA LYS A 145 -19.94 -8.66 -16.38
C LYS A 145 -20.88 -7.66 -17.06
N LEU A 146 -21.01 -7.78 -18.38
CA LEU A 146 -21.83 -6.91 -19.20
C LEU A 146 -23.29 -7.40 -19.20
N ILE A 147 -24.23 -6.53 -18.84
CA ILE A 147 -25.66 -6.85 -18.78
C ILE A 147 -26.40 -5.88 -19.72
N PRO A 148 -26.89 -6.37 -20.88
CA PRO A 148 -27.61 -5.52 -21.82
C PRO A 148 -28.99 -5.17 -21.24
N ILE A 149 -29.37 -3.90 -21.32
CA ILE A 149 -30.64 -3.38 -20.83
C ILE A 149 -31.31 -2.48 -21.88
N THR A 150 -32.61 -2.27 -21.69
CA THR A 150 -33.33 -1.15 -22.31
C THR A 150 -33.27 0.02 -21.35
N VAL A 151 -32.81 1.19 -21.83
CA VAL A 151 -32.72 2.41 -21.04
C VAL A 151 -34.12 2.79 -20.55
N GLN A 152 -34.25 3.05 -19.25
CA GLN A 152 -35.51 3.45 -18.63
C GLN A 152 -35.65 4.97 -18.75
N HIS A 153 -36.39 5.41 -19.77
CA HIS A 153 -36.58 6.83 -20.08
C HIS A 153 -38.02 7.26 -19.80
N ARG A 154 -38.20 8.39 -19.10
CA ARG A 154 -39.49 9.08 -19.00
C ARG A 154 -39.34 10.55 -19.35
N LYS A 155 -40.36 11.11 -20.01
CA LYS A 155 -40.39 12.53 -20.37
C LYS A 155 -40.63 13.40 -19.14
N GLY A 156 -39.55 13.84 -18.49
CA GLY A 156 -39.56 14.81 -17.39
C GLY A 156 -39.39 16.25 -17.83
N SER A 157 -39.35 17.17 -16.87
CA SER A 157 -39.16 18.61 -17.10
C SER A 157 -37.70 18.98 -17.36
N ASP A 158 -36.75 18.35 -16.65
CA ASP A 158 -35.32 18.40 -16.93
C ASP A 158 -34.89 17.13 -17.72
N PRO A 159 -34.40 17.27 -18.96
CA PRO A 159 -33.93 16.13 -19.76
C PRO A 159 -32.66 15.48 -19.19
N THR A 160 -31.92 16.18 -18.32
CA THR A 160 -30.66 15.70 -17.71
C THR A 160 -30.87 14.41 -16.93
N TRP A 161 -32.01 14.29 -16.24
CA TRP A 161 -32.32 13.17 -15.35
C TRP A 161 -33.40 12.23 -15.89
N ALA A 162 -33.87 12.47 -17.11
CA ALA A 162 -34.96 11.69 -17.74
C ALA A 162 -34.67 10.18 -17.84
N GLU A 163 -33.39 9.79 -17.85
CA GLU A 163 -32.93 8.39 -17.94
C GLU A 163 -32.41 7.84 -16.59
N SER A 164 -32.49 8.62 -15.51
CA SER A 164 -31.98 8.27 -14.17
C SER A 164 -32.65 7.03 -13.58
N PHE A 165 -33.90 6.73 -13.96
CA PHE A 165 -34.61 5.52 -13.58
C PHE A 165 -33.86 4.23 -13.94
N THR A 166 -32.95 4.28 -14.93
CA THR A 166 -32.10 3.14 -15.30
C THR A 166 -31.23 2.67 -14.13
N LYS A 167 -30.87 3.58 -13.19
CA LYS A 167 -30.18 3.25 -11.94
C LYS A 167 -30.94 2.20 -11.12
N LEU A 168 -32.27 2.28 -11.11
CA LEU A 168 -33.14 1.44 -10.29
C LEU A 168 -33.20 -0.02 -10.76
N LEU A 169 -32.66 -0.33 -11.94
CA LEU A 169 -32.41 -1.71 -12.38
C LEU A 169 -31.41 -2.46 -11.47
N ALA A 170 -30.71 -1.76 -10.56
CA ALA A 170 -29.95 -2.39 -9.48
C ALA A 170 -30.82 -3.31 -8.61
N PHE A 171 -32.10 -2.98 -8.38
CA PHE A 171 -33.03 -3.81 -7.61
C PHE A 171 -33.43 -5.11 -8.33
N ASN A 172 -33.20 -5.18 -9.64
CA ASN A 172 -33.47 -6.37 -10.45
C ASN A 172 -32.27 -7.35 -10.49
N GLN A 173 -31.15 -7.04 -9.84
CA GLN A 173 -29.93 -7.87 -9.89
C GLN A 173 -29.97 -9.02 -8.88
N THR A 174 -31.02 -9.86 -8.94
CA THR A 174 -31.34 -10.90 -7.97
C THR A 174 -30.39 -12.09 -7.94
N GLN A 175 -29.44 -12.16 -8.88
CA GLN A 175 -28.32 -13.11 -8.85
C GLN A 175 -27.31 -12.79 -7.74
N TYR A 176 -27.36 -11.59 -7.17
CA TYR A 176 -26.54 -11.18 -6.04
C TYR A 176 -27.39 -11.00 -4.78
N ASN A 177 -26.79 -11.28 -3.63
CA ASN A 177 -27.40 -10.97 -2.34
C ASN A 177 -27.50 -9.47 -2.11
N ARG A 178 -26.43 -8.75 -2.46
CA ARG A 178 -26.36 -7.30 -2.34
C ARG A 178 -25.57 -6.71 -3.48
N VAL A 179 -26.01 -5.53 -3.87
CA VAL A 179 -25.35 -4.77 -4.90
C VAL A 179 -25.14 -3.34 -4.45
N LEU A 180 -24.00 -2.75 -4.80
CA LEU A 180 -23.67 -1.37 -4.48
C LEU A 180 -23.69 -0.55 -5.76
N SER A 181 -24.73 0.27 -5.91
CA SER A 181 -24.84 1.24 -6.99
C SER A 181 -24.17 2.54 -6.54
N ILE A 182 -23.26 3.06 -7.37
CA ILE A 182 -22.62 4.36 -7.17
C ILE A 182 -22.77 5.21 -8.43
N ASP A 183 -22.97 6.51 -8.26
CA ASP A 183 -23.06 7.40 -9.41
C ASP A 183 -21.74 7.48 -10.15
N SER A 184 -21.81 7.48 -11.49
CA SER A 184 -20.62 7.51 -12.34
C SER A 184 -19.94 8.89 -12.36
N ASP A 185 -20.60 9.94 -11.86
CA ASP A 185 -20.06 11.28 -11.71
C ASP A 185 -19.39 11.48 -10.34
N SER A 186 -18.60 10.48 -9.96
CA SER A 186 -17.87 10.40 -8.70
C SER A 186 -16.47 9.83 -8.90
N THR A 187 -15.68 9.79 -7.82
CA THR A 187 -14.42 9.07 -7.78
C THR A 187 -14.26 8.31 -6.46
N LEU A 188 -13.82 7.06 -6.55
CA LEU A 188 -13.47 6.24 -5.39
C LEU A 188 -12.03 6.55 -4.98
N LEU A 189 -11.86 6.94 -3.72
CA LEU A 189 -10.59 7.29 -3.12
C LEU A 189 -9.98 6.11 -2.36
N GLN A 190 -10.81 5.23 -1.79
CA GLN A 190 -10.39 4.06 -1.02
C GLN A 190 -11.35 2.89 -1.24
N ASN A 191 -10.93 1.67 -0.83
CA ASN A 191 -11.78 0.49 -0.88
C ASN A 191 -12.99 0.65 0.08
N ILE A 192 -14.19 0.25 -0.40
CA ILE A 192 -15.47 0.34 0.30
C ILE A 192 -16.21 -1.00 0.39
N ASP A 193 -15.49 -2.12 0.24
CA ASP A 193 -16.07 -3.47 0.27
C ASP A 193 -16.75 -3.80 1.60
N GLU A 194 -16.35 -3.13 2.69
CA GLU A 194 -16.98 -3.30 3.99
C GLU A 194 -18.48 -2.96 4.00
N LEU A 195 -18.94 -2.11 3.07
CA LEU A 195 -20.37 -1.77 2.97
C LEU A 195 -21.23 -3.00 2.69
N PHE A 196 -20.74 -3.98 1.91
CA PHE A 196 -21.47 -5.22 1.66
C PHE A 196 -21.74 -6.05 2.91
N LEU A 197 -20.91 -5.87 3.95
CA LEU A 197 -20.98 -6.61 5.21
C LEU A 197 -21.87 -5.92 6.26
N SER A 198 -22.49 -4.78 5.93
CA SER A 198 -23.43 -4.08 6.80
C SER A 198 -24.63 -4.97 7.19
N PRO A 199 -25.44 -4.64 8.21
CA PRO A 199 -26.67 -5.37 8.51
C PRO A 199 -27.64 -5.44 7.30
N PRO A 200 -28.47 -6.50 7.17
CA PRO A 200 -29.46 -6.60 6.10
C PRO A 200 -30.46 -5.45 6.11
N ALA A 201 -30.67 -4.84 4.94
CA ALA A 201 -31.66 -3.81 4.70
C ALA A 201 -32.07 -3.86 3.23
N THR A 202 -33.34 -3.54 2.92
CA THR A 202 -33.81 -3.44 1.53
C THR A 202 -32.97 -2.45 0.74
N VAL A 203 -32.69 -1.29 1.35
CA VAL A 203 -31.76 -0.31 0.83
C VAL A 203 -31.02 0.37 1.98
N ALA A 204 -29.73 0.67 1.77
CA ALA A 204 -28.95 1.52 2.63
C ALA A 204 -28.37 2.71 1.84
N VAL A 205 -28.57 3.91 2.36
CA VAL A 205 -28.22 5.17 1.70
C VAL A 205 -27.78 6.23 2.71
N PRO A 206 -26.92 7.18 2.32
CA PRO A 206 -26.56 8.29 3.18
C PRO A 206 -27.67 9.36 3.20
N ARG A 207 -27.64 10.20 4.24
CA ARG A 207 -28.47 11.41 4.28
C ARG A 207 -27.94 12.44 3.29
N ALA A 208 -28.85 13.20 2.67
CA ALA A 208 -28.48 14.37 1.87
C ALA A 208 -28.16 15.56 2.79
N TYR A 209 -27.00 15.54 3.44
CA TYR A 209 -26.63 16.51 4.50
C TYR A 209 -26.63 17.97 4.02
N TRP A 210 -26.41 18.21 2.73
CA TRP A 210 -26.43 19.55 2.11
C TRP A 210 -27.82 20.15 1.92
N LEU A 211 -28.86 19.39 2.27
CA LEU A 211 -30.25 19.87 2.32
C LEU A 211 -30.80 19.86 3.75
N TYR A 212 -29.99 19.48 4.72
CA TYR A 212 -30.38 19.42 6.12
C TYR A 212 -30.09 20.77 6.81
N PRO A 213 -30.98 21.26 7.70
CA PRO A 213 -32.18 20.63 8.25
C PRO A 213 -33.47 20.84 7.44
N GLU A 214 -33.44 21.65 6.39
CA GLU A 214 -34.62 22.11 5.65
C GLU A 214 -35.39 20.94 5.01
N LYS A 215 -34.68 19.98 4.45
CA LYS A 215 -35.21 18.74 3.86
C LYS A 215 -34.49 17.54 4.48
N LYS A 216 -35.24 16.79 5.30
CA LYS A 216 -34.78 15.52 5.89
C LYS A 216 -34.96 14.38 4.88
N ILE A 217 -34.09 14.35 3.88
CA ILE A 217 -34.13 13.38 2.78
C ILE A 217 -32.83 12.57 2.68
N VAL A 218 -32.91 11.43 2.00
CA VAL A 218 -31.76 10.57 1.69
C VAL A 218 -31.24 10.86 0.29
N ALA A 219 -29.97 10.54 0.06
CA ALA A 219 -29.35 10.67 -1.25
C ALA A 219 -29.32 9.33 -2.00
N SER A 220 -29.22 9.36 -3.32
CA SER A 220 -29.16 8.17 -4.19
C SER A 220 -27.82 8.00 -4.93
N HIS A 221 -26.78 8.78 -4.58
CA HIS A 221 -25.47 8.71 -5.24
C HIS A 221 -24.66 7.47 -4.84
N ILE A 222 -24.96 6.89 -3.68
CA ILE A 222 -24.49 5.57 -3.25
C ILE A 222 -25.65 4.83 -2.61
N MET A 223 -25.95 3.63 -3.11
CA MET A 223 -27.06 2.81 -2.66
C MET A 223 -26.62 1.35 -2.55
N LEU A 224 -26.60 0.84 -1.32
CA LEU A 224 -26.48 -0.59 -1.08
C LEU A 224 -27.88 -1.19 -1.12
N VAL A 225 -28.14 -2.01 -2.13
CA VAL A 225 -29.45 -2.60 -2.39
C VAL A 225 -29.39 -4.08 -2.08
N GLN A 226 -30.47 -4.62 -1.49
CA GLN A 226 -30.73 -6.05 -1.45
C GLN A 226 -31.76 -6.38 -2.54
N PRO A 227 -31.34 -6.87 -3.72
CA PRO A 227 -32.23 -7.05 -4.86
C PRO A 227 -33.32 -8.09 -4.57
N SER A 228 -34.54 -7.83 -5.03
CA SER A 228 -35.61 -8.82 -4.99
C SER A 228 -36.65 -8.55 -6.08
N VAL A 229 -37.27 -9.60 -6.59
CA VAL A 229 -38.33 -9.49 -7.61
C VAL A 229 -39.52 -8.67 -7.08
N ALA A 230 -39.91 -8.90 -5.82
CA ALA A 230 -41.03 -8.19 -5.20
C ALA A 230 -40.75 -6.69 -5.01
N GLU A 231 -39.56 -6.34 -4.51
CA GLU A 231 -39.20 -4.93 -4.32
C GLU A 231 -39.00 -4.22 -5.66
N PHE A 232 -38.42 -4.91 -6.66
CA PHE A 232 -38.29 -4.35 -7.99
C PHE A 232 -39.66 -4.04 -8.61
N ALA A 233 -40.65 -4.93 -8.46
CA ALA A 233 -42.02 -4.67 -8.91
C ALA A 233 -42.63 -3.42 -8.25
N ARG A 234 -42.43 -3.25 -6.94
CA ARG A 234 -42.88 -2.06 -6.20
C ARG A 234 -42.21 -0.77 -6.69
N ILE A 235 -40.93 -0.83 -7.05
CA ILE A 235 -40.23 0.30 -7.64
C ILE A 235 -40.76 0.63 -9.03
N VAL A 236 -40.96 -0.39 -9.88
CA VAL A 236 -41.53 -0.19 -11.23
C VAL A 236 -42.91 0.46 -11.13
N GLU A 237 -43.77 -0.01 -10.23
CA GLU A 237 -45.08 0.60 -9.98
C GLU A 237 -44.96 2.08 -9.57
N LYS A 238 -44.00 2.43 -8.69
CA LYS A 238 -43.76 3.82 -8.30
C LYS A 238 -43.23 4.67 -9.46
N VAL A 239 -42.30 4.13 -10.25
CA VAL A 239 -41.76 4.79 -11.45
C VAL A 239 -42.87 5.01 -12.48
N ASP A 240 -43.78 4.06 -12.68
CA ASP A 240 -44.89 4.15 -13.62
C ASP A 240 -45.83 5.34 -13.31
N HIS A 241 -46.00 5.64 -12.02
CA HIS A 241 -46.80 6.75 -11.53
C HIS A 241 -46.02 8.04 -11.26
N ALA A 242 -44.71 8.07 -11.58
CA ALA A 242 -43.85 9.22 -11.30
C ALA A 242 -44.28 10.48 -12.06
N GLY A 243 -44.27 11.61 -11.36
CA GLY A 243 -44.53 12.94 -11.90
C GLY A 243 -43.44 13.42 -12.87
N LYS A 244 -43.67 14.57 -13.52
CA LYS A 244 -42.69 15.15 -14.49
C LYS A 244 -41.42 15.72 -13.85
N GLU A 245 -41.50 16.08 -12.57
CA GLU A 245 -40.38 16.62 -11.78
C GLU A 245 -39.72 15.55 -10.89
N GLU A 246 -40.15 14.29 -11.00
CA GLU A 246 -39.65 13.19 -10.16
C GLU A 246 -38.64 12.35 -10.94
N TYR A 247 -37.51 12.07 -10.28
CA TYR A 247 -36.41 11.27 -10.80
C TYR A 247 -36.00 10.20 -9.79
N ASP A 248 -34.85 9.54 -9.98
CA ASP A 248 -34.40 8.45 -9.12
C ASP A 248 -34.41 8.83 -7.62
N MET A 249 -33.97 10.04 -7.27
CA MET A 249 -33.90 10.49 -5.87
C MET A 249 -35.30 10.65 -5.25
N GLU A 250 -36.29 11.17 -5.97
CA GLU A 250 -37.67 11.29 -5.49
C GLU A 250 -38.32 9.93 -5.27
N ILE A 251 -38.10 8.98 -6.19
CA ILE A 251 -38.60 7.61 -6.06
C ILE A 251 -38.01 6.94 -4.81
N ILE A 252 -36.69 7.04 -4.61
CA ILE A 252 -36.03 6.48 -3.43
C ILE A 252 -36.52 7.13 -2.15
N ASN A 253 -36.70 8.46 -2.13
CA ASN A 253 -37.17 9.14 -0.93
C ASN A 253 -38.62 8.81 -0.59
N ASP A 254 -39.50 8.73 -1.58
CA ASP A 254 -40.90 8.37 -1.37
C ASP A 254 -41.03 6.96 -0.77
N LEU A 255 -40.25 6.00 -1.29
CA LEU A 255 -40.32 4.61 -0.86
C LEU A 255 -39.57 4.31 0.44
N TYR A 256 -38.43 4.99 0.69
CA TYR A 256 -37.44 4.53 1.66
C TYR A 256 -36.88 5.57 2.65
N LYS A 257 -37.17 6.88 2.54
CA LYS A 257 -36.53 7.88 3.43
C LYS A 257 -36.69 7.57 4.93
N ASP A 258 -37.79 6.93 5.31
CA ASP A 258 -38.16 6.61 6.69
C ASP A 258 -37.84 5.15 7.09
N SER A 259 -37.44 4.30 6.14
CA SER A 259 -37.24 2.86 6.34
C SER A 259 -35.86 2.34 5.92
N ALA A 260 -35.09 3.13 5.16
CA ALA A 260 -33.74 2.78 4.75
C ALA A 260 -32.78 2.68 5.93
N MET A 261 -31.80 1.78 5.82
CA MET A 261 -30.64 1.85 6.69
C MET A 261 -29.80 3.09 6.32
N ILE A 262 -29.45 3.90 7.32
CA ILE A 262 -28.65 5.11 7.06
C ILE A 262 -27.17 4.75 7.04
N LEU A 263 -26.54 4.92 5.88
CA LEU A 263 -25.08 4.92 5.76
C LEU A 263 -24.54 6.24 6.33
N PRO A 264 -23.39 6.22 7.01
CA PRO A 264 -22.77 7.47 7.44
C PRO A 264 -22.30 8.23 6.20
N HIS A 265 -22.64 9.51 6.08
CA HIS A 265 -22.20 10.33 4.94
C HIS A 265 -20.68 10.56 4.96
N ARG A 266 -20.04 10.44 6.13
CA ARG A 266 -18.59 10.41 6.29
C ARG A 266 -18.17 8.96 6.60
N PRO A 267 -17.33 8.29 5.79
CA PRO A 267 -16.54 8.82 4.67
C PRO A 267 -17.14 8.59 3.25
N TYR A 268 -18.44 8.26 3.13
CA TYR A 268 -19.01 7.69 1.90
C TYR A 268 -19.78 8.65 0.98
N ALA A 269 -19.89 9.94 1.31
CA ALA A 269 -20.76 10.88 0.59
C ALA A 269 -20.17 12.30 0.52
N LEU A 270 -18.83 12.46 0.46
CA LEU A 270 -18.22 13.79 0.37
C LEU A 270 -18.58 14.45 -0.97
N LEU A 271 -19.19 15.64 -0.91
CA LEU A 271 -19.42 16.47 -2.10
C LEU A 271 -18.23 17.40 -2.34
N THR A 272 -17.83 17.54 -3.60
CA THR A 272 -16.83 18.54 -4.02
C THR A 272 -17.21 19.96 -3.61
N ARG A 273 -18.51 20.29 -3.63
CA ARG A 273 -19.04 21.59 -3.23
C ARG A 273 -18.80 21.92 -1.75
N SER A 274 -18.64 20.92 -0.89
CA SER A 274 -18.30 21.14 0.53
C SER A 274 -16.90 21.77 0.71
N PHE A 275 -15.99 21.64 -0.26
CA PHE A 275 -14.72 22.38 -0.24
C PHE A 275 -14.92 23.89 -0.44
N GLY A 276 -16.02 24.32 -1.06
CA GLY A 276 -16.38 25.72 -1.27
C GLY A 276 -17.11 26.38 -0.08
N GLY A 277 -17.15 25.73 1.09
CA GLY A 277 -17.83 26.26 2.29
C GLY A 277 -19.26 25.76 2.48
N ASP A 278 -19.77 24.92 1.58
CA ASP A 278 -21.18 24.53 1.60
C ASP A 278 -21.47 23.39 2.59
N HIS A 279 -22.31 23.67 3.59
CA HIS A 279 -22.80 22.72 4.61
C HIS A 279 -21.68 21.88 5.27
N GLN A 280 -20.49 22.49 5.48
CA GLN A 280 -19.33 21.82 6.09
C GLN A 280 -19.66 21.27 7.48
N ASP A 281 -20.33 22.04 8.32
CA ASP A 281 -20.73 21.62 9.67
C ASP A 281 -21.65 20.38 9.65
N TYR A 282 -22.54 20.28 8.66
CA TYR A 282 -23.43 19.12 8.51
C TYR A 282 -22.68 17.90 7.97
N TYR A 283 -21.67 18.08 7.12
CA TYR A 283 -20.77 17.00 6.73
C TYR A 283 -19.96 16.49 7.92
N LEU A 284 -19.41 17.39 8.75
CA LEU A 284 -18.67 17.01 9.96
C LEU A 284 -19.58 16.38 11.04
N GLY A 285 -20.86 16.75 11.04
CA GLY A 285 -21.89 16.18 11.91
C GLY A 285 -21.77 16.63 13.38
N ASN A 286 -20.89 17.57 13.68
CA ASN A 286 -20.69 18.13 15.01
C ASN A 286 -20.14 19.56 14.94
N SER A 287 -20.35 20.35 16.01
CA SER A 287 -19.93 21.75 16.08
C SER A 287 -18.54 21.97 16.66
N ASN A 288 -17.82 20.91 17.06
CA ASN A 288 -16.54 21.02 17.76
C ASN A 288 -15.35 20.87 16.80
N GLU A 289 -15.55 20.09 15.74
CA GLU A 289 -14.56 19.85 14.70
C GLU A 289 -14.58 21.01 13.70
N LEU A 290 -13.40 21.58 13.43
CA LEU A 290 -13.23 22.59 12.40
C LEU A 290 -12.95 21.90 11.06
N TRP A 291 -13.48 22.47 9.99
CA TRP A 291 -13.21 21.97 8.64
C TRP A 291 -11.73 22.06 8.29
N ASP A 292 -11.10 20.91 8.07
CA ASP A 292 -9.75 20.80 7.54
C ASP A 292 -9.81 20.02 6.21
N ALA A 293 -9.53 20.70 5.10
CA ALA A 293 -9.73 20.16 3.75
C ALA A 293 -8.86 18.91 3.49
N VAL A 294 -7.64 18.87 4.04
CA VAL A 294 -6.71 17.74 3.87
C VAL A 294 -7.18 16.54 4.66
N THR A 295 -7.58 16.74 5.92
CA THR A 295 -8.09 15.68 6.79
C THR A 295 -9.38 15.09 6.22
N VAL A 296 -10.32 15.93 5.81
CA VAL A 296 -11.58 15.50 5.18
C VAL A 296 -11.32 14.70 3.90
N TYR A 297 -10.40 15.17 3.05
CA TYR A 297 -10.04 14.46 1.82
C TYR A 297 -9.38 13.10 2.10
N ASN A 298 -8.43 13.05 3.04
CA ASN A 298 -7.70 11.82 3.40
C ASN A 298 -8.61 10.77 4.05
N GLU A 299 -9.66 11.20 4.75
CA GLU A 299 -10.63 10.29 5.33
C GLU A 299 -11.64 9.78 4.30
N ALA A 300 -12.02 10.62 3.34
CA ALA A 300 -13.04 10.29 2.37
C ALA A 300 -12.67 9.05 1.56
N LYS A 301 -13.67 8.18 1.38
CA LYS A 301 -13.57 6.99 0.52
C LYS A 301 -14.27 7.20 -0.81
N TYR A 302 -15.21 8.13 -0.86
CA TYR A 302 -16.04 8.45 -2.02
C TYR A 302 -16.20 9.97 -2.13
N LEU A 303 -15.97 10.50 -3.34
CA LEU A 303 -16.10 11.92 -3.65
C LEU A 303 -17.04 12.11 -4.85
N HIS A 304 -18.10 12.91 -4.68
CA HIS A 304 -19.15 13.14 -5.68
C HIS A 304 -19.09 14.56 -6.26
N PHE A 305 -19.13 14.69 -7.58
CA PHE A 305 -19.02 15.98 -8.26
C PHE A 305 -20.37 16.72 -8.30
N SER A 306 -20.58 17.65 -7.37
CA SER A 306 -21.88 18.31 -7.13
C SER A 306 -21.81 19.86 -7.05
N ASP A 307 -21.04 20.49 -7.93
CA ASP A 307 -20.79 21.95 -7.91
C ASP A 307 -21.73 22.77 -8.81
N TRP A 308 -22.98 22.33 -9.04
CA TRP A 308 -23.93 23.12 -9.86
C TRP A 308 -23.90 24.60 -9.44
N PRO A 309 -23.85 25.56 -10.37
CA PRO A 309 -24.01 25.46 -11.83
C PRO A 309 -22.72 25.12 -12.60
N MET A 310 -21.61 24.85 -11.91
CA MET A 310 -20.42 24.33 -12.58
C MET A 310 -20.76 23.01 -13.28
N HIS A 311 -20.31 22.88 -14.52
CA HIS A 311 -20.54 21.65 -15.27
C HIS A 311 -19.77 20.47 -14.67
N LYS A 312 -20.26 19.27 -14.95
CA LYS A 312 -19.60 18.01 -14.56
C LYS A 312 -18.16 17.95 -15.11
N PRO A 313 -17.24 17.19 -14.49
CA PRO A 313 -15.80 17.33 -14.75
C PRO A 313 -15.34 17.08 -16.19
N TRP A 314 -16.07 16.25 -16.94
CA TRP A 314 -15.79 15.94 -18.34
C TRP A 314 -16.34 16.98 -19.33
N LEU A 315 -17.05 18.00 -18.85
CA LEU A 315 -17.54 19.12 -19.63
C LEU A 315 -16.68 20.35 -19.37
N LYS A 316 -16.55 21.21 -20.39
CA LYS A 316 -15.83 22.46 -20.26
C LYS A 316 -16.68 23.47 -19.48
N SER A 317 -16.10 24.05 -18.43
CA SER A 317 -16.63 25.24 -17.74
C SER A 317 -15.87 26.49 -18.21
N SER A 318 -16.50 27.66 -18.19
CA SER A 318 -15.81 28.91 -18.50
C SER A 318 -14.90 29.34 -17.34
N ASP A 319 -13.83 30.07 -17.65
CA ASP A 319 -12.91 30.57 -16.62
C ASP A 319 -13.63 31.49 -15.61
N SER A 320 -14.65 32.23 -16.07
CA SER A 320 -15.51 33.05 -15.21
C SER A 320 -16.27 32.21 -14.18
N LEU A 321 -16.87 31.09 -14.62
CA LEU A 321 -17.63 30.20 -13.76
C LEU A 321 -16.72 29.44 -12.79
N ILE A 322 -15.54 29.03 -13.24
CA ILE A 322 -14.51 28.44 -12.38
C ILE A 322 -14.08 29.43 -11.31
N LYS A 323 -13.80 30.68 -11.68
CA LYS A 323 -13.38 31.72 -10.74
C LYS A 323 -14.47 32.05 -9.71
N GLU A 324 -15.74 31.97 -10.11
CA GLU A 324 -16.89 32.17 -9.22
C GLU A 324 -17.08 31.01 -8.23
N ARG A 325 -16.77 29.78 -8.65
CA ARG A 325 -17.11 28.56 -7.88
C ARG A 325 -15.95 27.93 -7.12
N GLN A 326 -14.71 28.23 -7.49
CA GLN A 326 -13.55 27.75 -6.75
C GLN A 326 -13.62 28.19 -5.28
N PRO A 327 -13.15 27.37 -4.32
CA PRO A 327 -13.03 27.78 -2.93
C PRO A 327 -12.21 29.06 -2.75
N ASP A 328 -12.53 29.89 -1.77
CA ASP A 328 -11.70 31.04 -1.40
C ASP A 328 -10.44 30.61 -0.65
N CYS A 329 -9.35 31.36 -0.83
CA CYS A 329 -8.17 31.19 0.03
C CYS A 329 -8.42 31.89 1.36
N VAL A 330 -8.04 31.26 2.46
CA VAL A 330 -8.25 31.77 3.81
C VAL A 330 -6.92 32.21 4.42
N VAL A 331 -6.92 33.26 5.23
CA VAL A 331 -5.70 33.68 5.93
C VAL A 331 -5.59 32.92 7.25
N LYS A 332 -4.55 32.09 7.39
CA LYS A 332 -4.25 31.32 8.59
C LYS A 332 -2.87 31.73 9.11
N ASP A 333 -2.83 32.22 10.36
CA ASP A 333 -1.59 32.69 11.02
C ASP A 333 -0.81 33.76 10.21
N GLY A 334 -1.52 34.60 9.47
CA GLY A 334 -0.93 35.66 8.63
C GLY A 334 -0.43 35.19 7.27
N ASN A 335 -0.55 33.90 6.94
CA ASN A 335 -0.26 33.34 5.62
C ASN A 335 -1.54 32.99 4.87
N GLU A 336 -1.54 33.17 3.55
CA GLU A 336 -2.63 32.73 2.69
C GLU A 336 -2.60 31.19 2.54
N ASP A 337 -3.71 30.53 2.85
CA ASP A 337 -3.93 29.11 2.71
C ASP A 337 -4.98 28.87 1.61
N CYS A 338 -4.52 28.34 0.48
CA CYS A 338 -5.35 27.99 -0.68
C CYS A 338 -5.59 26.48 -0.79
N THR A 339 -5.30 25.69 0.24
CA THR A 339 -5.30 24.22 0.16
C THR A 339 -6.62 23.64 -0.33
N ALA A 340 -7.76 24.17 0.15
CA ALA A 340 -9.08 23.73 -0.30
C ALA A 340 -9.30 23.99 -1.80
N ARG A 341 -8.85 25.14 -2.31
CA ARG A 341 -8.91 25.50 -3.72
C ARG A 341 -8.03 24.58 -4.56
N GLU A 342 -6.80 24.32 -4.11
CA GLU A 342 -5.87 23.43 -4.80
C GLU A 342 -6.38 22.00 -4.89
N LEU A 343 -6.91 21.46 -3.78
CA LEU A 343 -7.56 20.15 -3.75
C LEU A 343 -8.77 20.11 -4.68
N TRP A 344 -9.66 21.11 -4.60
CA TRP A 344 -10.83 21.18 -5.48
C TRP A 344 -10.44 21.20 -6.96
N PHE A 345 -9.45 22.00 -7.35
CA PHE A 345 -8.91 21.97 -8.71
C PHE A 345 -8.35 20.60 -9.09
N SER A 346 -7.61 19.97 -8.17
CA SER A 346 -7.00 18.66 -8.38
C SER A 346 -8.04 17.59 -8.70
N PHE A 347 -9.23 17.62 -8.08
CA PHE A 347 -10.28 16.63 -8.33
C PHE A 347 -10.76 16.68 -9.79
N TYR A 348 -10.93 17.89 -10.31
CA TYR A 348 -11.36 18.13 -11.68
C TYR A 348 -10.26 17.84 -12.70
N THR A 349 -9.01 18.21 -12.42
CA THR A 349 -7.88 17.95 -13.32
C THR A 349 -7.53 16.47 -13.36
N ASP A 350 -7.51 15.78 -12.21
CA ASP A 350 -7.31 14.34 -12.11
C ASP A 350 -8.39 13.57 -12.87
N PHE A 351 -9.66 13.87 -12.64
CA PHE A 351 -10.77 13.21 -13.35
C PHE A 351 -10.62 13.37 -14.87
N ARG A 352 -10.32 14.59 -15.34
CA ARG A 352 -10.13 14.84 -16.77
C ARG A 352 -8.92 14.09 -17.32
N ALA A 353 -7.79 14.10 -16.62
CA ALA A 353 -6.56 13.43 -17.05
C ALA A 353 -6.78 11.92 -17.19
N ARG A 354 -7.38 11.28 -16.18
CA ARG A 354 -7.77 9.85 -16.23
C ARG A 354 -8.73 9.58 -17.39
N ARG A 355 -9.71 10.47 -17.61
CA ARG A 355 -10.71 10.31 -18.68
C ARG A 355 -10.12 10.42 -20.08
N SER A 356 -9.22 11.36 -20.35
CA SER A 356 -8.62 11.54 -21.67
C SER A 356 -7.59 10.46 -22.01
N GLY A 357 -7.27 9.55 -21.07
CA GLY A 357 -6.17 8.61 -21.21
C GLY A 357 -4.81 9.32 -21.35
N THR A 358 -4.76 10.62 -21.04
CA THR A 358 -3.52 11.40 -21.05
C THR A 358 -2.83 11.18 -19.73
N GLU A 359 -1.79 10.38 -19.78
CA GLU A 359 -0.78 10.28 -18.73
C GLU A 359 -0.29 11.69 -18.36
N THR A 360 -0.41 12.06 -17.08
CA THR A 360 -0.17 13.42 -16.58
C THR A 360 1.32 13.74 -16.60
N THR A 361 1.81 14.43 -17.62
CA THR A 361 3.24 14.77 -17.72
C THR A 361 3.65 15.81 -16.66
N THR A 362 4.49 15.41 -15.70
CA THR A 362 5.07 16.31 -14.69
C THR A 362 6.42 16.84 -15.17
N THR A 363 6.61 18.16 -15.17
CA THR A 363 7.92 18.76 -15.49
C THR A 363 8.71 18.94 -14.19
N SER A 364 9.82 18.23 -14.04
CA SER A 364 10.69 18.30 -12.87
C SER A 364 12.03 18.93 -13.25
N THR A 365 12.49 19.89 -12.43
CA THR A 365 13.82 20.48 -12.58
C THR A 365 14.77 19.74 -11.64
N PHE A 366 15.93 19.33 -12.14
CA PHE A 366 16.90 18.62 -11.31
C PHE A 366 18.34 19.04 -11.63
N SER A 367 19.14 19.08 -10.57
CA SER A 367 20.56 19.38 -10.60
C SER A 367 21.32 18.10 -10.29
N TYR A 368 22.32 17.77 -11.10
CA TYR A 368 23.21 16.63 -10.87
C TYR A 368 24.66 17.07 -10.96
N THR A 369 25.54 16.32 -10.31
CA THR A 369 26.97 16.63 -10.22
C THR A 369 27.74 15.57 -10.98
N GLU A 370 28.52 15.97 -11.97
CA GLU A 370 29.39 15.08 -12.74
C GLU A 370 30.82 15.28 -12.24
N SER A 371 31.48 14.20 -11.79
CA SER A 371 32.84 14.25 -11.28
C SER A 371 33.76 13.49 -12.23
N THR A 372 34.67 14.21 -12.90
CA THR A 372 35.67 13.61 -13.79
C THR A 372 36.97 13.45 -13.01
N TYR A 373 37.41 12.21 -12.83
CA TYR A 373 38.66 11.89 -12.13
C TYR A 373 39.78 11.66 -13.14
N SER A 374 40.91 12.34 -12.96
CA SER A 374 42.11 12.15 -13.75
C SER A 374 43.29 11.87 -12.83
N TYR A 375 44.07 10.84 -13.14
CA TYR A 375 45.28 10.47 -12.41
C TYR A 375 46.43 11.30 -12.95
N ILE A 376 47.07 12.11 -12.10
CA ILE A 376 48.20 12.95 -12.57
C ILE A 376 49.57 12.40 -12.13
N ALA A 377 49.63 11.59 -11.07
CA ALA A 377 50.88 10.99 -10.61
C ALA A 377 50.60 9.74 -9.77
N THR A 378 51.38 8.69 -10.04
CA THR A 378 51.42 7.45 -9.26
C THR A 378 52.87 7.18 -8.90
N GLU A 379 53.20 7.23 -7.62
CA GLU A 379 54.53 6.88 -7.11
C GLU A 379 54.45 5.53 -6.41
N THR A 380 55.28 4.57 -6.82
CA THR A 380 55.32 3.23 -6.23
C THR A 380 56.69 2.98 -5.60
N VAL A 381 56.71 2.85 -4.28
CA VAL A 381 57.92 2.56 -3.50
C VAL A 381 57.87 1.11 -3.04
N ARG A 382 58.98 0.38 -3.21
CA ARG A 382 59.12 -1.04 -2.82
C ARG A 382 60.16 -1.23 -1.72
N PRO A 383 59.83 -0.99 -0.45
CA PRO A 383 60.74 -1.36 0.63
C PRO A 383 60.66 -2.86 0.92
N THR A 384 61.83 -3.48 1.10
CA THR A 384 61.99 -4.90 1.42
C THR A 384 62.53 -5.07 2.83
N TRP A 385 61.91 -5.96 3.62
CA TRP A 385 62.35 -6.30 4.97
C TRP A 385 62.32 -7.83 5.16
N THR A 386 63.12 -8.35 6.08
CA THR A 386 63.28 -9.80 6.30
C THR A 386 62.73 -10.19 7.67
N VAL A 387 61.84 -11.20 7.73
CA VAL A 387 61.21 -11.67 8.98
C VAL A 387 61.34 -13.20 9.10
N GLU A 388 61.75 -13.70 10.28
CA GLU A 388 61.90 -15.13 10.59
C GLU A 388 60.70 -15.66 11.42
N ARG A 389 60.18 -16.86 11.07
CA ARG A 389 59.12 -17.56 11.83
C ARG A 389 59.33 -19.08 11.83
N PHE A 390 58.91 -19.75 12.92
CA PHE A 390 58.99 -21.22 13.09
C PHE A 390 57.59 -21.82 13.30
N GLU A 391 57.30 -23.00 12.72
CA GLU A 391 56.01 -23.67 12.81
C GLU A 391 56.13 -25.15 13.23
N VAL A 392 55.20 -25.62 14.06
CA VAL A 392 55.10 -27.01 14.60
C VAL A 392 53.81 -27.64 14.08
N THR A 393 53.86 -28.92 13.64
CA THR A 393 52.67 -29.65 13.14
C THR A 393 52.39 -30.95 13.89
N THR A 394 51.11 -31.20 14.17
CA THR A 394 50.56 -32.51 14.59
C THR A 394 49.51 -33.03 13.59
N ALA A 395 49.44 -34.36 13.47
CA ALA A 395 48.90 -35.14 12.34
C ALA A 395 47.36 -35.28 12.23
N ARG A 396 46.89 -35.64 11.02
CA ARG A 396 45.48 -35.90 10.63
C ARG A 396 45.03 -37.35 10.85
N PRO A 397 43.71 -37.58 11.01
CA PRO A 397 42.95 -38.45 10.07
C PRO A 397 41.50 -37.94 9.84
N LYS A 398 40.66 -38.33 8.87
CA LYS A 398 40.65 -39.14 7.63
C LYS A 398 39.37 -38.73 6.85
N GLN A 399 39.35 -38.95 5.53
CA GLN A 399 38.24 -38.62 4.61
C GLN A 399 36.88 -39.26 4.95
N ARG A 400 35.80 -38.54 4.62
CA ARG A 400 34.45 -39.08 4.37
C ARG A 400 33.94 -38.61 3.00
N ARG A 401 33.20 -39.51 2.35
CA ARG A 401 32.71 -39.53 0.96
C ARG A 401 31.38 -38.78 0.76
N GLU A 402 31.07 -38.60 -0.52
CA GLU A 402 29.79 -38.24 -1.19
C GLU A 402 29.52 -36.74 -1.36
N ALA A 403 28.87 -36.24 -2.42
CA ALA A 403 27.83 -36.89 -3.23
C ALA A 403 27.79 -36.47 -4.72
N MET A 404 26.93 -37.21 -5.40
CA MET A 404 26.59 -37.31 -6.82
C MET A 404 26.19 -35.97 -7.47
N LYS A 405 26.77 -35.67 -8.65
CA LYS A 405 26.27 -34.64 -9.56
C LYS A 405 24.95 -35.11 -10.17
N SER A 406 23.82 -34.51 -9.78
CA SER A 406 22.60 -34.58 -10.58
C SER A 406 22.62 -33.46 -11.62
N HIS A 407 22.82 -33.82 -12.87
CA HIS A 407 22.38 -33.00 -13.99
C HIS A 407 20.85 -33.01 -14.01
N LEU A 408 20.23 -31.91 -13.62
CA LEU A 408 18.86 -31.60 -14.06
C LEU A 408 18.95 -30.41 -15.02
N GLU A 409 18.48 -30.62 -16.24
CA GLU A 409 18.19 -29.55 -17.18
C GLU A 409 17.23 -28.55 -16.53
N VAL A 410 17.71 -27.31 -16.43
CA VAL A 410 16.96 -26.16 -15.93
C VAL A 410 15.83 -25.88 -16.92
N ARG A 411 14.60 -26.28 -16.57
CA ARG A 411 13.42 -25.65 -17.17
C ARG A 411 13.29 -24.26 -16.55
N ALA A 412 13.57 -23.25 -17.36
CA ALA A 412 13.30 -21.86 -17.02
C ALA A 412 11.85 -21.72 -16.55
N VAL A 413 11.66 -21.32 -15.30
CA VAL A 413 10.38 -20.78 -14.85
C VAL A 413 10.34 -19.37 -15.42
N THR A 414 9.75 -19.25 -16.60
CA THR A 414 9.51 -17.93 -17.20
C THR A 414 8.64 -17.14 -16.23
N SER A 415 9.17 -16.01 -15.76
CA SER A 415 8.32 -14.94 -15.25
C SER A 415 7.22 -14.69 -16.28
N VAL A 416 6.01 -14.51 -15.75
CA VAL A 416 4.75 -14.15 -16.41
C VAL A 416 4.88 -13.69 -17.88
N CYS A 417 4.04 -14.24 -18.77
CA CYS A 417 3.92 -13.88 -20.20
C CYS A 417 4.34 -12.42 -20.51
N PRO A 418 5.22 -12.17 -21.50
CA PRO A 418 5.67 -10.82 -21.89
C PRO A 418 4.53 -9.81 -22.15
N SER A 419 3.35 -10.31 -22.53
CA SER A 419 2.14 -9.51 -22.78
C SER A 419 1.45 -8.97 -21.53
N ALA A 420 1.64 -9.58 -20.35
CA ALA A 420 1.10 -9.11 -19.08
C ALA A 420 1.96 -8.00 -18.46
N VAL A 421 3.27 -8.04 -18.71
CA VAL A 421 4.28 -7.11 -18.17
C VAL A 421 4.39 -5.81 -18.97
N GLN A 422 4.01 -5.82 -20.26
CA GLN A 422 4.04 -4.62 -21.11
C GLN A 422 3.12 -3.48 -20.67
N ARG A 423 2.15 -3.70 -19.77
CA ARG A 423 1.27 -2.62 -19.26
C ARG A 423 1.84 -1.85 -18.06
N SER A 424 2.93 -2.34 -17.43
CA SER A 424 3.54 -1.77 -16.21
C SER A 424 5.03 -1.38 -16.36
N ALA A 425 5.57 -1.44 -17.57
CA ALA A 425 7.02 -1.41 -17.80
C ALA A 425 7.67 -0.01 -17.96
N CYS A 426 6.91 1.10 -17.91
CA CYS A 426 7.41 2.38 -18.44
C CYS A 426 7.54 3.50 -17.39
N SER A 427 8.59 3.49 -16.57
CA SER A 427 9.11 4.76 -16.00
C SER A 427 10.08 5.42 -16.96
N CYS A 428 9.82 6.66 -17.36
CA CYS A 428 10.79 7.48 -18.12
C CYS A 428 12.15 7.58 -17.41
N LEU A 429 13.18 6.94 -17.96
CA LEU A 429 14.56 7.37 -17.81
C LEU A 429 15.28 7.11 -19.15
N TYR A 430 15.10 8.03 -20.11
CA TYR A 430 15.77 7.92 -21.41
C TYR A 430 17.16 8.56 -21.44
N THR A 431 17.96 7.91 -22.26
CA THR A 431 19.30 8.17 -22.77
C THR A 431 19.44 9.49 -23.56
N CYS A 432 20.46 10.28 -23.21
CA CYS A 432 21.20 11.27 -24.04
C CYS A 432 20.48 12.63 -24.40
N PRO A 433 21.25 13.71 -24.70
CA PRO A 433 21.38 14.91 -23.86
C PRO A 433 20.48 16.08 -24.29
N GLY A 434 19.80 16.70 -23.31
CA GLY A 434 19.25 18.06 -23.44
C GLY A 434 20.27 19.15 -23.09
N PRO A 435 20.02 20.42 -23.48
CA PRO A 435 20.98 21.51 -23.30
C PRO A 435 21.23 21.82 -21.82
N ILE A 436 22.51 21.94 -21.45
CA ILE A 436 22.98 22.32 -20.12
C ILE A 436 22.64 23.80 -19.88
N ILE A 437 21.93 24.11 -18.80
CA ILE A 437 21.51 25.49 -18.48
C ILE A 437 22.57 26.22 -17.65
N LYS A 438 23.36 25.49 -16.84
CA LYS A 438 24.44 26.07 -16.02
C LYS A 438 25.47 24.98 -15.66
N ASP A 439 26.75 25.28 -15.86
CA ASP A 439 27.93 24.47 -15.51
C ASP A 439 28.77 25.27 -14.49
N SER A 440 29.17 24.64 -13.39
CA SER A 440 30.08 25.22 -12.39
C SER A 440 31.13 24.20 -12.00
N ARG A 441 32.40 24.50 -12.30
CA ARG A 441 33.52 23.59 -12.14
C ARG A 441 34.36 23.91 -10.91
N ARG A 442 34.73 22.90 -10.14
CA ARG A 442 35.67 23.01 -9.01
C ARG A 442 36.67 21.86 -9.05
N THR A 443 37.95 22.17 -8.97
CA THR A 443 39.02 21.18 -8.90
C THR A 443 39.32 20.82 -7.44
N ILE A 444 39.33 19.53 -7.10
CA ILE A 444 39.75 19.01 -5.79
C ILE A 444 40.91 18.04 -6.02
N LYS A 445 41.97 18.17 -5.22
CA LYS A 445 43.11 17.23 -5.21
C LYS A 445 43.06 16.43 -3.92
N SER A 446 42.99 15.10 -4.03
CA SER A 446 43.11 14.19 -2.88
C SER A 446 44.25 13.19 -3.14
N VAL A 447 45.00 12.87 -2.08
CA VAL A 447 46.09 11.89 -2.12
C VAL A 447 45.59 10.66 -1.35
N GLU A 448 45.60 9.51 -2.01
CA GLU A 448 45.18 8.24 -1.42
C GLU A 448 46.39 7.28 -1.41
N THR A 449 46.70 6.69 -0.26
CA THR A 449 47.88 5.82 -0.06
C THR A 449 47.40 4.40 0.20
N GLU A 450 47.74 3.47 -0.70
CA GLU A 450 47.38 2.06 -0.57
C GLU A 450 48.63 1.22 -0.28
N ILE A 451 48.55 0.36 0.74
CA ILE A 451 49.64 -0.51 1.21
C ILE A 451 49.26 -1.96 0.89
N SER A 452 50.06 -2.63 0.06
CA SER A 452 49.88 -4.06 -0.25
C SER A 452 51.14 -4.87 0.07
N TRP A 453 50.98 -6.11 0.52
CA TRP A 453 52.07 -7.00 0.94
C TRP A 453 52.14 -8.23 0.02
N VAL A 454 53.35 -8.64 -0.39
CA VAL A 454 53.57 -9.87 -1.15
C VAL A 454 54.55 -10.78 -0.39
N VAL A 455 54.07 -11.96 0.02
CA VAL A 455 54.86 -13.01 0.68
C VAL A 455 55.18 -14.10 -0.35
N THR A 456 56.46 -14.38 -0.59
CA THR A 456 56.89 -15.44 -1.51
C THR A 456 57.60 -16.55 -0.74
N THR A 457 57.09 -17.78 -0.81
CA THR A 457 57.67 -18.97 -0.15
C THR A 457 58.38 -19.84 -1.18
N SER A 458 59.65 -20.19 -0.94
CA SER A 458 60.42 -21.12 -1.78
C SER A 458 60.90 -22.32 -0.97
N PHE A 459 60.76 -23.52 -1.53
CA PHE A 459 61.16 -24.78 -0.90
C PHE A 459 62.39 -25.35 -1.60
N ILE A 460 63.42 -25.71 -0.85
CA ILE A 460 64.58 -26.46 -1.35
C ILE A 460 64.62 -27.81 -0.63
N THR A 461 64.55 -28.90 -1.38
CA THR A 461 64.62 -30.27 -0.87
C THR A 461 66.05 -30.75 -0.74
N TYR A 462 66.48 -31.10 0.47
CA TYR A 462 67.53 -32.10 0.68
C TYR A 462 67.16 -33.03 1.83
N THR A 463 67.57 -34.28 1.71
CA THR A 463 67.19 -35.41 2.56
C THR A 463 67.79 -35.34 3.96
N ASN A 464 66.96 -35.78 4.93
CA ASN A 464 67.25 -36.20 6.31
C ASN A 464 67.54 -35.12 7.37
N ILE A 465 66.45 -34.67 8.02
CA ILE A 465 66.26 -34.17 9.40
C ILE A 465 67.37 -33.28 9.99
N GLU A 466 67.13 -31.96 10.04
CA GLU A 466 67.46 -31.06 11.15
C GLU A 466 66.72 -29.71 10.99
N TYR A 467 66.54 -28.95 12.08
CA TYR A 467 65.71 -27.74 12.16
C TYR A 467 66.32 -26.56 11.36
N TYR A 468 65.51 -25.83 10.57
CA TYR A 468 65.98 -24.65 9.84
C TYR A 468 65.12 -23.39 10.13
N PRO A 469 65.74 -22.19 10.28
CA PRO A 469 65.02 -20.91 10.23
C PRO A 469 64.54 -20.63 8.80
N ILE A 470 63.28 -20.22 8.65
CA ILE A 470 62.72 -19.78 7.37
C ILE A 470 62.94 -18.28 7.26
N ILE A 471 63.73 -17.85 6.28
CA ILE A 471 63.92 -16.44 5.94
C ILE A 471 62.84 -16.05 4.93
N THR A 472 61.87 -15.23 5.36
CA THR A 472 60.84 -14.71 4.46
C THR A 472 61.18 -13.27 4.08
N THR A 473 61.26 -12.98 2.79
CA THR A 473 61.38 -11.61 2.28
C THR A 473 59.98 -11.07 2.03
N GLU A 474 59.56 -10.10 2.84
CA GLU A 474 58.27 -9.45 2.68
C GLU A 474 58.46 -8.20 1.81
N VAL A 475 57.85 -8.21 0.62
CA VAL A 475 57.89 -7.07 -0.30
C VAL A 475 56.59 -6.28 -0.10
N SER A 476 56.70 -5.13 0.57
CA SER A 476 55.61 -4.15 0.62
C SER A 476 55.63 -3.27 -0.63
N LEU A 477 54.48 -3.10 -1.27
CA LEU A 477 54.24 -2.13 -2.33
C LEU A 477 53.41 -0.99 -1.73
N LEU A 478 54.03 0.18 -1.60
CA LEU A 478 53.36 1.43 -1.28
C LEU A 478 53.09 2.18 -2.58
N THR A 479 51.83 2.25 -2.98
CA THR A 479 51.41 3.02 -4.15
C THR A 479 50.66 4.26 -3.68
N SER A 480 51.28 5.42 -3.85
CA SER A 480 50.63 6.72 -3.61
C SER A 480 50.05 7.22 -4.93
N THR A 481 48.74 7.33 -4.99
CA THR A 481 48.04 7.82 -6.18
C THR A 481 47.45 9.20 -5.88
N VAL A 482 47.82 10.19 -6.68
CA VAL A 482 47.27 11.55 -6.59
C VAL A 482 46.15 11.70 -7.63
N THR A 483 44.92 11.77 -7.14
CA THR A 483 43.73 11.88 -7.99
C THR A 483 43.27 13.34 -8.04
N GLN A 484 43.15 13.87 -9.25
CA GLN A 484 42.53 15.18 -9.49
C GLN A 484 41.10 14.97 -9.94
N ALA A 485 40.16 15.44 -9.12
CA ALA A 485 38.74 15.46 -9.45
C ALA A 485 38.35 16.84 -9.97
N GLU A 486 37.78 16.92 -11.16
CA GLU A 486 37.01 18.08 -11.62
C GLU A 486 35.52 17.82 -11.38
N ILE A 487 34.92 18.61 -10.49
CA ILE A 487 33.50 18.53 -10.14
C ILE A 487 32.75 19.57 -10.96
N ALA A 488 31.91 19.15 -11.91
CA ALA A 488 31.04 20.00 -12.70
C ALA A 488 29.56 19.82 -12.25
N THR A 489 28.95 20.87 -11.70
CA THR A 489 27.51 20.83 -11.34
C THR A 489 26.66 21.27 -12.53
N HIS A 490 25.81 20.38 -13.03
CA HIS A 490 24.93 20.59 -14.17
C HIS A 490 23.47 20.69 -13.74
N THR A 491 22.76 21.74 -14.15
CA THR A 491 21.31 21.88 -13.91
C THR A 491 20.52 21.66 -15.20
N ARG A 492 19.52 20.76 -15.17
CA ARG A 492 18.66 20.41 -16.32
C ARG A 492 17.17 20.47 -15.95
N LYS A 493 16.35 20.90 -16.91
CA LYS A 493 14.88 20.81 -16.83
C LYS A 493 14.41 19.64 -17.69
N ILE A 494 13.62 18.73 -17.14
CA ILE A 494 13.08 17.59 -17.90
C ILE A 494 11.58 17.48 -17.69
N LYS A 495 10.91 17.08 -18.77
CA LYS A 495 9.49 16.78 -18.81
C LYS A 495 9.32 15.25 -18.74
N CYS A 496 8.69 14.75 -17.68
CA CYS A 496 8.53 13.32 -17.41
C CYS A 496 7.05 12.93 -17.46
N THR A 497 6.72 11.83 -18.12
CA THR A 497 5.36 11.25 -18.07
C THR A 497 5.40 10.06 -17.09
N PRO A 498 4.74 10.13 -15.92
CA PRO A 498 4.63 9.00 -15.04
C PRO A 498 3.60 8.03 -15.61
N SER A 499 4.03 6.84 -16.01
CA SER A 499 3.10 5.71 -16.11
C SER A 499 3.33 4.84 -14.86
N VAL A 500 2.26 4.74 -14.08
CA VAL A 500 2.05 3.89 -12.90
C VAL A 500 2.94 4.14 -11.66
N SER A 501 2.35 3.92 -10.48
CA SER A 501 2.97 4.09 -9.15
C SER A 501 4.10 3.11 -8.84
N ASP A 502 4.27 2.06 -9.67
CA ASP A 502 5.07 0.87 -9.34
C ASP A 502 5.77 0.32 -10.61
N ALA A 503 6.62 1.14 -11.24
CA ALA A 503 7.28 0.77 -12.48
C ALA A 503 8.19 -0.46 -12.30
N SER A 504 8.06 -1.43 -13.22
CA SER A 504 8.88 -2.64 -13.22
C SER A 504 10.29 -2.39 -13.78
N PHE A 505 11.31 -3.00 -13.16
CA PHE A 505 12.72 -2.85 -13.54
C PHE A 505 13.49 -4.17 -13.41
N TYR A 506 14.58 -4.27 -14.16
CA TYR A 506 15.68 -5.21 -13.93
C TYR A 506 16.70 -4.58 -12.97
N LEU A 507 17.39 -5.43 -12.21
CA LEU A 507 18.54 -5.00 -11.42
C LEU A 507 19.82 -5.43 -12.15
N LEU A 508 20.66 -4.47 -12.54
CA LEU A 508 21.96 -4.70 -13.16
C LEU A 508 23.05 -4.54 -12.10
N ALA A 509 23.76 -5.61 -11.78
CA ALA A 509 24.83 -5.62 -10.80
C ALA A 509 26.13 -5.11 -11.39
N THR A 510 26.81 -4.20 -10.69
CA THR A 510 28.07 -3.61 -11.13
C THR A 510 28.91 -3.14 -9.95
N VAL A 511 30.16 -2.75 -10.21
CA VAL A 511 31.10 -2.23 -9.22
C VAL A 511 32.01 -1.19 -9.88
N ALA A 512 32.35 -0.13 -9.16
CA ALA A 512 33.25 0.92 -9.63
C ALA A 512 34.13 1.42 -8.47
N PRO A 513 35.48 1.48 -8.64
CA PRO A 513 36.23 0.97 -9.79
C PRO A 513 36.12 -0.56 -9.93
N VAL A 514 36.27 -1.09 -11.14
CA VAL A 514 36.17 -2.54 -11.39
C VAL A 514 37.44 -3.23 -10.86
N PRO A 515 37.35 -4.14 -9.88
CA PRO A 515 38.51 -4.83 -9.34
C PRO A 515 39.05 -5.86 -10.34
N THR A 516 40.32 -6.25 -10.17
CA THR A 516 40.97 -7.31 -10.97
C THR A 516 41.31 -8.47 -10.03
N PRO A 517 40.82 -9.70 -10.28
CA PRO A 517 40.00 -10.12 -11.43
C PRO A 517 38.58 -9.55 -11.41
N VAL A 518 37.98 -9.39 -12.61
CA VAL A 518 36.63 -8.82 -12.76
C VAL A 518 35.60 -9.72 -12.06
N PRO A 519 34.73 -9.18 -11.20
CA PRO A 519 33.76 -10.00 -10.47
C PRO A 519 32.72 -10.61 -11.40
N VAL A 520 32.25 -11.81 -11.06
CA VAL A 520 31.30 -12.59 -11.89
C VAL A 520 29.98 -11.85 -12.14
N TYR A 521 29.55 -11.00 -11.20
CA TYR A 521 28.31 -10.23 -11.30
C TYR A 521 28.44 -8.95 -12.13
N ASN A 522 29.66 -8.45 -12.39
CA ASN A 522 29.83 -7.13 -12.97
C ASN A 522 29.24 -7.05 -14.39
N GLY A 523 28.29 -6.14 -14.59
CA GLY A 523 27.56 -5.97 -15.85
C GLY A 523 26.51 -7.04 -16.12
N ARG A 524 26.04 -7.77 -15.09
CA ARG A 524 25.02 -8.83 -15.24
C ARG A 524 23.74 -8.53 -14.47
N TYR A 525 22.62 -9.04 -14.97
CA TYR A 525 21.31 -8.85 -14.36
C TYR A 525 21.04 -9.86 -13.25
N VAL A 526 20.29 -9.44 -12.23
CA VAL A 526 19.83 -10.31 -11.15
C VAL A 526 18.74 -11.26 -11.66
N LEU A 527 18.90 -12.53 -11.31
CA LEU A 527 18.00 -13.64 -11.57
C LEU A 527 17.62 -14.28 -10.24
N ALA A 528 16.34 -14.32 -9.91
CA ALA A 528 15.79 -15.13 -8.84
C ALA A 528 15.82 -16.60 -9.27
N ASN A 529 16.80 -17.34 -8.76
CA ASN A 529 16.98 -18.75 -9.08
C ASN A 529 16.30 -19.64 -8.02
N PRO A 530 15.31 -20.47 -8.38
CA PRO A 530 14.59 -21.30 -7.40
C PRO A 530 15.48 -22.40 -6.81
N GLN A 531 15.38 -22.61 -5.50
CA GLN A 531 15.97 -23.75 -4.79
C GLN A 531 14.87 -24.76 -4.44
N PHE A 532 14.42 -25.55 -5.42
CA PHE A 532 13.35 -26.53 -5.21
C PHE A 532 13.69 -27.60 -4.16
N GLU A 533 14.96 -27.82 -3.89
CA GLU A 533 15.46 -28.71 -2.83
C GLU A 533 15.10 -28.23 -1.41
N LEU A 534 14.80 -26.93 -1.25
CA LEU A 534 14.42 -26.28 0.00
C LEU A 534 12.92 -25.90 0.03
N PHE A 535 12.08 -26.57 -0.76
CA PHE A 535 10.65 -26.31 -0.77
C PHE A 535 9.99 -26.78 0.55
N THR A 536 9.35 -25.85 1.25
CA THR A 536 8.63 -26.13 2.51
C THR A 536 7.17 -25.70 2.43
N GLU A 537 6.39 -25.96 3.49
CA GLU A 537 5.03 -25.43 3.63
C GLU A 537 4.93 -23.90 3.53
N ASN A 538 6.06 -23.20 3.74
CA ASN A 538 6.14 -21.74 3.68
C ASN A 538 6.39 -21.20 2.26
N GLY A 539 6.61 -22.07 1.27
CA GLY A 539 6.80 -21.72 -0.15
C GLY A 539 8.19 -22.05 -0.70
N VAL A 540 8.47 -21.63 -1.95
CA VAL A 540 9.76 -21.83 -2.64
C VAL A 540 10.71 -20.69 -2.27
N LEU A 541 11.93 -21.03 -1.87
CA LEU A 541 13.02 -20.08 -1.67
C LEU A 541 13.75 -19.81 -3.00
N PHE A 542 14.07 -18.56 -3.28
CA PHE A 542 14.87 -18.16 -4.44
C PHE A 542 16.14 -17.46 -3.99
N GLU A 543 17.23 -17.70 -4.71
CA GLU A 543 18.52 -17.04 -4.47
C GLU A 543 18.84 -16.03 -5.58
N PRO A 544 19.42 -14.87 -5.25
CA PRO A 544 19.90 -13.93 -6.24
C PRO A 544 21.13 -14.50 -6.96
N GLN A 545 20.98 -14.72 -8.27
CA GLN A 545 22.01 -15.16 -9.19
C GLN A 545 22.20 -14.13 -10.31
N TYR A 546 23.23 -14.30 -11.14
CA TYR A 546 23.61 -13.30 -12.15
C TYR A 546 23.64 -13.86 -13.57
N THR A 547 22.84 -13.27 -14.46
CA THR A 547 22.76 -13.64 -15.88
C THR A 547 23.18 -12.49 -16.79
N PRO A 548 23.98 -12.73 -17.84
CA PRO A 548 24.24 -11.70 -18.85
C PRO A 548 23.03 -11.46 -19.78
N ASP A 549 22.07 -12.39 -19.80
CA ASP A 549 20.92 -12.33 -20.70
C ASP A 549 19.72 -11.65 -20.03
N LYS A 550 19.31 -10.51 -20.61
CA LYS A 550 18.14 -9.73 -20.18
C LYS A 550 16.84 -10.54 -20.29
N GLY A 551 16.74 -11.51 -21.20
CA GLY A 551 15.55 -12.36 -21.39
C GLY A 551 15.30 -13.39 -20.29
N THR A 552 16.35 -13.74 -19.53
CA THR A 552 16.27 -14.64 -18.37
C THR A 552 16.32 -13.90 -17.05
N ALA A 553 16.53 -12.58 -17.06
CA ALA A 553 16.60 -11.76 -15.86
C ALA A 553 15.25 -11.65 -15.14
N THR A 554 15.31 -11.48 -13.82
CA THR A 554 14.09 -11.31 -13.02
C THR A 554 13.62 -9.87 -13.04
N ILE A 555 12.30 -9.72 -13.11
CA ILE A 555 11.61 -8.44 -13.10
C ILE A 555 11.18 -8.14 -11.67
N PHE A 556 11.51 -6.94 -11.23
CA PHE A 556 11.24 -6.45 -9.88
C PHE A 556 10.37 -5.20 -9.92
N ILE A 557 9.67 -4.97 -8.82
CA ILE A 557 8.88 -3.78 -8.52
C ILE A 557 9.29 -3.31 -7.12
N LEU A 558 9.29 -2.00 -6.89
CA LEU A 558 9.46 -1.43 -5.55
C LEU A 558 8.08 -1.04 -5.03
N ASP A 559 7.65 -1.65 -3.94
CA ASP A 559 6.34 -1.33 -3.36
C ASP A 559 6.35 -0.01 -2.56
N SER A 560 5.16 0.44 -2.14
CA SER A 560 4.96 1.66 -1.35
C SER A 560 5.67 1.69 0.00
N LYS A 561 6.17 0.56 0.49
CA LYS A 561 6.95 0.45 1.74
C LYS A 561 8.45 0.38 1.47
N GLY A 562 8.89 0.50 0.22
CA GLY A 562 10.28 0.37 -0.18
C GLY A 562 10.76 -1.08 -0.24
N ARG A 563 9.89 -2.08 -0.36
CA ARG A 563 10.31 -3.48 -0.49
C ARG A 563 10.42 -3.86 -1.95
N ILE A 564 11.51 -4.56 -2.30
CA ILE A 564 11.68 -5.12 -3.64
C ILE A 564 10.86 -6.40 -3.74
N VAL A 565 9.93 -6.43 -4.69
CA VAL A 565 9.00 -7.55 -4.92
C VAL A 565 9.19 -8.08 -6.33
N THR A 566 9.19 -9.40 -6.47
CA THR A 566 9.05 -10.08 -7.76
C THR A 566 7.88 -11.05 -7.71
N GLN A 567 7.08 -11.06 -8.77
CA GLN A 567 5.93 -11.96 -8.88
C GLN A 567 6.34 -13.20 -9.67
N THR A 568 6.22 -14.36 -9.04
CA THR A 568 6.50 -15.65 -9.68
C THR A 568 5.22 -16.48 -9.76
N SER A 569 5.28 -17.61 -10.47
CA SER A 569 4.20 -18.61 -10.47
C SER A 569 3.88 -19.18 -9.08
N TYR A 570 4.76 -18.95 -8.10
CA TYR A 570 4.61 -19.39 -6.71
C TYR A 570 4.19 -18.24 -5.78
N GLY A 571 3.80 -17.08 -6.32
CA GLY A 571 3.35 -15.91 -5.59
C GLY A 571 4.40 -14.80 -5.47
N ASP A 572 4.14 -13.83 -4.61
CA ASP A 572 5.02 -12.69 -4.39
C ASP A 572 6.24 -13.09 -3.54
N HIS A 573 7.43 -12.76 -4.04
CA HIS A 573 8.70 -12.96 -3.36
C HIS A 573 9.37 -11.61 -3.10
N PHE A 574 10.00 -11.46 -1.96
CA PHE A 574 10.56 -10.22 -1.45
C PHE A 574 12.06 -10.37 -1.22
N PHE A 575 12.82 -9.29 -1.42
CA PHE A 575 14.17 -9.24 -0.89
C PHE A 575 14.13 -9.37 0.63
N ALA A 576 14.88 -10.34 1.12
CA ALA A 576 14.99 -10.65 2.54
C ALA A 576 16.43 -11.03 2.86
N SER A 577 16.79 -10.93 4.13
CA SER A 577 18.10 -11.38 4.61
C SER A 577 17.99 -12.20 5.89
N ASP A 578 18.99 -13.04 6.17
CA ASP A 578 19.06 -13.83 7.40
C ASP A 578 19.61 -13.01 8.58
N ASP A 579 19.25 -13.39 9.81
CA ASP A 579 19.62 -12.69 11.05
C ASP A 579 20.87 -13.29 11.74
N TYR A 580 21.64 -14.10 11.03
CA TYR A 580 22.56 -15.06 11.64
C TYR A 580 24.02 -14.60 11.79
N ASN A 581 24.51 -13.56 11.10
CA ASN A 581 25.93 -13.13 11.13
C ASN A 581 26.15 -11.65 10.78
N ASP A 582 27.39 -11.15 10.91
CA ASP A 582 27.84 -9.80 10.49
C ASP A 582 27.62 -9.51 8.99
N PHE A 583 27.45 -10.57 8.20
CA PHE A 583 27.06 -10.55 6.80
C PHE A 583 25.76 -11.33 6.66
N GLU A 584 24.67 -10.62 6.43
CA GLU A 584 23.36 -11.22 6.25
C GLU A 584 23.24 -11.75 4.81
N LEU A 585 22.96 -13.04 4.63
CA LEU A 585 22.75 -13.62 3.31
C LEU A 585 21.49 -13.03 2.67
N MET A 586 21.60 -12.54 1.44
CA MET A 586 20.45 -12.01 0.69
C MET A 586 19.72 -13.13 -0.03
N HIS A 587 18.40 -13.16 0.17
CA HIS A 587 17.46 -14.12 -0.39
C HIS A 587 16.26 -13.43 -1.04
N ILE A 588 15.51 -14.19 -1.84
CA ILE A 588 14.25 -13.77 -2.46
C ILE A 588 13.15 -14.72 -1.99
N LEU A 589 12.40 -14.30 -0.96
CA LEU A 589 11.55 -15.18 -0.16
C LEU A 589 10.07 -14.81 -0.21
N PRO A 590 9.15 -15.77 -0.20
CA PRO A 590 7.75 -15.48 -0.02
C PRO A 590 7.48 -15.08 1.44
N ARG A 591 6.38 -14.35 1.64
CA ARG A 591 6.00 -13.81 2.96
C ARG A 591 5.95 -14.87 4.08
N GLY A 592 5.61 -16.12 3.76
CA GLY A 592 5.55 -17.22 4.72
C GLY A 592 6.89 -17.48 5.42
N TRP A 593 8.00 -17.45 4.68
CA TRP A 593 9.35 -17.66 5.24
C TRP A 593 9.77 -16.50 6.15
N ILE A 594 9.52 -15.27 5.75
CA ILE A 594 9.86 -14.05 6.51
C ILE A 594 9.06 -13.97 7.82
N GLN A 595 7.84 -14.53 7.86
CA GLN A 595 6.99 -14.51 9.05
C GLN A 595 7.17 -15.71 9.98
N ALA A 596 7.84 -16.78 9.53
CA ALA A 596 8.03 -18.00 10.28
C ALA A 596 9.18 -17.88 11.31
N ARG A 597 8.94 -17.17 12.43
CA ARG A 597 9.92 -16.97 13.52
C ARG A 597 10.19 -18.19 14.42
N ARG A 598 10.13 -19.43 13.93
CA ARG A 598 10.40 -20.61 14.78
C ARG A 598 11.19 -21.67 14.03
N GLY A 599 12.51 -21.69 14.25
CA GLY A 599 13.33 -22.86 13.99
C GLY A 599 12.92 -24.02 14.90
N HIS A 600 13.14 -25.26 14.44
CA HIS A 600 12.75 -26.49 15.12
C HIS A 600 13.42 -26.71 16.50
N ASN A 601 14.39 -25.86 16.88
CA ASN A 601 15.25 -26.02 18.05
C ASN A 601 15.14 -24.89 19.09
N GLY A 602 14.24 -23.91 18.91
CA GLY A 602 14.03 -22.82 19.88
C GLY A 602 15.07 -21.69 19.84
N GLU A 603 15.88 -21.60 18.78
CA GLU A 603 16.66 -20.41 18.44
C GLU A 603 15.82 -19.51 17.52
N ASP A 604 15.84 -18.20 17.78
CA ASP A 604 15.24 -17.18 16.91
C ASP A 604 16.03 -17.20 15.59
N ALA A 605 15.43 -17.80 14.57
CA ALA A 605 15.99 -18.10 13.27
C ALA A 605 15.09 -17.49 12.21
N GLY A 606 15.18 -16.19 11.98
CA GLY A 606 14.24 -15.44 11.16
C GLY A 606 14.85 -14.91 9.87
N PHE A 607 14.03 -14.73 8.85
CA PHE A 607 14.37 -13.83 7.74
C PHE A 607 13.67 -12.50 7.95
N ASP A 608 14.36 -11.41 7.64
CA ASP A 608 13.83 -10.06 7.73
C ASP A 608 13.65 -9.41 6.36
N TYR A 609 12.69 -8.50 6.27
CA TYR A 609 12.51 -7.71 5.05
C TYR A 609 13.69 -6.76 4.84
N VAL A 610 14.17 -6.70 3.61
CA VAL A 610 15.12 -5.68 3.17
C VAL A 610 14.35 -4.52 2.54
N TYR A 611 14.62 -3.31 3.03
CA TYR A 611 13.98 -2.08 2.60
C TYR A 611 14.95 -1.25 1.76
N CYS A 612 14.55 -0.92 0.54
CA CYS A 612 15.36 -0.23 -0.44
C CYS A 612 14.74 1.09 -0.89
N THR A 613 15.62 2.00 -1.31
CA THR A 613 15.27 3.28 -1.91
C THR A 613 16.03 3.44 -3.22
N MET A 614 15.41 4.07 -4.21
CA MET A 614 16.07 4.38 -5.47
C MET A 614 16.78 5.73 -5.37
N GLN A 615 18.10 5.68 -5.37
CA GLN A 615 18.96 6.85 -5.37
C GLN A 615 19.18 7.38 -6.80
N PRO A 616 19.33 8.70 -6.98
CA PRO A 616 19.69 9.26 -8.27
C PRO A 616 21.05 8.71 -8.75
N PRO A 617 21.32 8.67 -10.07
CA PRO A 617 22.58 8.19 -10.60
C PRO A 617 23.76 8.98 -10.04
N SER A 618 24.77 8.30 -9.49
CA SER A 618 25.99 8.94 -8.95
C SER A 618 26.94 9.45 -10.04
N GLY A 619 26.71 9.07 -11.30
CA GLY A 619 27.61 9.33 -12.42
C GLY A 619 28.81 8.38 -12.48
N ARG A 620 28.97 7.46 -11.51
CA ARG A 620 30.07 6.47 -11.49
C ARG A 620 29.89 5.33 -12.49
N TYR A 621 28.65 5.08 -12.93
CA TYR A 621 28.29 3.93 -13.75
C TYR A 621 27.73 4.34 -15.11
N VAL A 622 28.08 3.56 -16.15
CA VAL A 622 27.63 3.78 -17.52
C VAL A 622 26.11 3.54 -17.60
N GLY A 623 25.40 4.40 -18.32
CA GLY A 623 23.95 4.28 -18.56
C GLY A 623 23.08 5.22 -17.75
N GLY A 624 23.61 5.89 -16.71
CA GLY A 624 22.88 6.93 -15.98
C GLY A 624 21.63 6.42 -15.26
N PHE A 625 21.65 5.16 -14.84
CA PHE A 625 20.55 4.52 -14.12
C PHE A 625 20.54 4.90 -12.64
N LYS A 626 19.36 4.85 -12.01
CA LYS A 626 19.23 5.02 -10.56
C LYS A 626 19.96 3.88 -9.85
N GLU A 627 20.50 4.17 -8.68
CA GLU A 627 21.21 3.19 -7.84
C GLU A 627 20.31 2.72 -6.71
N LEU A 628 20.34 1.43 -6.40
CA LEU A 628 19.53 0.88 -5.31
C LEU A 628 20.32 0.94 -3.99
N ALA A 629 19.77 1.63 -3.00
CA ALA A 629 20.30 1.64 -1.63
C ALA A 629 19.34 0.87 -0.71
N CYS A 630 19.83 -0.24 -0.15
CA CYS A 630 19.05 -1.15 0.68
C CYS A 630 19.53 -1.15 2.14
N THR A 631 18.60 -1.37 3.05
CA THR A 631 18.83 -1.40 4.50
C THR A 631 18.00 -2.51 5.13
N GLN A 632 18.50 -3.13 6.19
CA GLN A 632 17.77 -4.11 7.00
C GLN A 632 17.66 -3.63 8.46
N GLY A 633 16.51 -3.89 9.11
CA GLY A 633 16.14 -3.24 10.37
C GLY A 633 16.73 -3.81 11.67
N TYR A 634 17.31 -5.02 11.66
CA TYR A 634 17.88 -5.68 12.84
C TYR A 634 19.34 -5.29 13.08
N PHE A 635 20.20 -5.35 12.06
CA PHE A 635 21.62 -4.95 12.17
C PHE A 635 21.94 -3.60 11.51
N ASN A 636 20.95 -2.93 10.88
CA ASN A 636 21.15 -1.71 10.09
C ASN A 636 22.22 -1.90 9.01
N ALA A 637 22.28 -3.10 8.43
CA ALA A 637 23.19 -3.44 7.36
C ALA A 637 22.79 -2.64 6.11
N THR A 638 23.76 -1.95 5.49
CA THR A 638 23.50 -1.01 4.37
C THR A 638 24.39 -1.25 3.16
N VAL A 639 25.40 -2.11 3.29
CA VAL A 639 26.42 -2.32 2.25
C VAL A 639 26.16 -3.64 1.56
N LEU A 640 25.76 -3.58 0.28
CA LEU A 640 25.62 -4.75 -0.58
C LEU A 640 26.99 -5.24 -1.06
N GLN A 641 27.24 -6.53 -0.87
CA GLN A 641 28.51 -7.17 -1.24
C GLN A 641 28.27 -8.53 -1.88
N TYR A 642 29.28 -9.05 -2.57
CA TYR A 642 29.31 -10.39 -3.12
C TYR A 642 30.53 -11.15 -2.62
N CYS A 643 30.29 -12.22 -1.89
CA CYS A 643 31.30 -13.10 -1.31
C CYS A 643 31.36 -14.41 -2.10
N PRO A 644 32.43 -14.68 -2.88
CA PRO A 644 32.55 -15.89 -3.70
C PRO A 644 32.46 -17.19 -2.90
N LEU A 645 33.06 -17.21 -1.70
CA LEU A 645 33.00 -18.37 -0.79
C LEU A 645 31.57 -18.69 -0.37
N TYR A 646 30.73 -17.69 -0.13
CA TYR A 646 29.35 -17.93 0.30
C TYR A 646 28.50 -18.50 -0.84
N ASN A 647 28.77 -18.08 -2.08
CA ASN A 647 28.12 -18.69 -3.24
C ASN A 647 28.44 -20.19 -3.38
N GLU A 648 29.65 -20.62 -3.00
CA GLU A 648 30.06 -22.03 -3.02
C GLU A 648 29.30 -22.87 -1.97
N TYR A 649 29.17 -22.36 -0.74
CA TYR A 649 28.58 -23.10 0.38
C TYR A 649 27.05 -22.96 0.48
N PHE A 650 26.51 -21.78 0.19
CA PHE A 650 25.11 -21.42 0.42
C PHE A 650 24.32 -21.18 -0.86
N ARG A 651 24.96 -21.28 -2.03
CA ARG A 651 24.33 -21.00 -3.34
C ARG A 651 23.79 -19.57 -3.51
N THR A 652 24.15 -18.68 -2.60
CA THR A 652 24.01 -17.23 -2.72
C THR A 652 25.31 -16.59 -2.28
N GLY A 653 25.88 -15.74 -3.15
CA GLY A 653 27.06 -14.94 -2.81
C GLY A 653 26.70 -13.53 -2.36
N THR A 654 25.45 -13.10 -2.53
CA THR A 654 25.05 -11.73 -2.22
C THR A 654 24.78 -11.59 -0.73
N VAL A 655 25.37 -10.58 -0.10
CA VAL A 655 25.18 -10.30 1.32
C VAL A 655 24.90 -8.82 1.58
N LEU A 656 24.28 -8.53 2.72
CA LEU A 656 24.09 -7.18 3.26
C LEU A 656 24.89 -7.08 4.57
N GLY A 657 25.84 -6.14 4.64
CA GLY A 657 26.73 -5.96 5.80
C GLY A 657 26.64 -4.58 6.45
N ALA A 658 27.10 -4.47 7.70
CA ALA A 658 27.12 -3.23 8.49
C ALA A 658 28.32 -2.30 8.18
N GLU A 659 29.54 -2.87 7.99
CA GLU A 659 30.76 -2.15 7.58
C GLU A 659 31.68 -3.06 6.74
N TYR A 660 32.68 -2.49 6.06
CA TYR A 660 33.72 -3.24 5.33
C TYR A 660 34.55 -4.06 6.35
N SER A 661 34.30 -5.37 6.50
CA SER A 661 35.15 -6.16 7.40
C SER A 661 36.48 -6.46 6.73
N ALA A 662 37.56 -5.89 7.27
CA ALA A 662 38.93 -6.17 6.85
C ALA A 662 39.44 -7.57 7.27
N THR A 663 38.59 -8.40 7.90
CA THR A 663 39.04 -9.64 8.59
C THR A 663 38.31 -10.93 8.21
N ASN A 664 37.43 -10.96 7.20
CA ASN A 664 36.87 -12.19 6.63
C ASN A 664 35.99 -11.92 5.39
N PRO A 665 35.65 -12.94 4.59
CA PRO A 665 36.27 -13.35 3.30
C PRO A 665 36.36 -12.25 2.22
N ASP A 666 36.97 -12.55 1.06
CA ASP A 666 37.15 -11.62 -0.10
C ASP A 666 35.81 -11.17 -0.75
N CYS A 667 35.00 -10.42 -0.01
CA CYS A 667 33.73 -9.88 -0.49
C CYS A 667 33.96 -8.58 -1.27
N LEU A 668 33.23 -8.41 -2.36
CA LEU A 668 33.37 -7.29 -3.29
C LEU A 668 32.09 -6.47 -3.31
N LEU A 669 32.20 -5.14 -3.35
CA LEU A 669 31.03 -4.25 -3.39
C LEU A 669 30.13 -4.52 -4.59
N VAL A 670 28.83 -4.58 -4.36
CA VAL A 670 27.83 -4.68 -5.43
C VAL A 670 26.95 -3.45 -5.39
N THR A 671 26.85 -2.77 -6.52
CA THR A 671 25.84 -1.74 -6.76
C THR A 671 24.81 -2.31 -7.72
N TYR A 672 23.54 -2.23 -7.35
CA TYR A 672 22.45 -2.54 -8.27
C TYR A 672 21.95 -1.28 -8.96
N LEU A 673 22.04 -1.26 -10.28
CA LEU A 673 21.44 -0.25 -11.13
C LEU A 673 20.02 -0.65 -11.49
N VAL A 674 19.08 0.27 -11.33
CA VAL A 674 17.67 0.11 -11.67
C VAL A 674 17.50 0.35 -13.17
N VAL A 675 17.48 -0.72 -13.95
CA VAL A 675 17.34 -0.70 -15.41
C VAL A 675 15.87 -0.94 -15.77
N PRO A 676 15.16 0.01 -16.38
CA PRO A 676 13.76 -0.18 -16.73
C PRO A 676 13.51 -1.41 -17.62
N VAL A 677 12.35 -2.04 -17.48
CA VAL A 677 11.98 -3.21 -18.30
C VAL A 677 11.71 -2.84 -19.76
N CYS A 678 11.21 -1.63 -20.00
CA CYS A 678 10.87 -1.11 -21.32
C CYS A 678 12.02 -1.08 -22.33
#